data_AF-A0ABD3IS71-F1
#
_entry.id   AF-A0ABD3IS71-F1
#
_cell.length_a   1.000
_cell.length_b   1.000
_cell.length_c   1.000
_cell.angle_alpha   90.00
_cell.angle_beta   90.00
_cell.angle_gamma   90.00
#
_symmetry.space_group_name_H-M   'P 1'
#
loop_
_entity.id
_entity.type
_entity.pdbx_description
1 polymer ?
#
loop_
_entity_poly.entity_id
_entity_poly.type
_entity_poly.pdbx_seq_one_letter_code
_entity_poly.pdbx_strand_id
1 'polypeptide(L)'
;MKRQKMAVAPAPAPEGPALFDLLSEEIVFMILDFLDEDPLDRKAFSLVCRSFLALESRHRKSLRPLRAEHLPTALARYPGAAALDLSLCPRVTDASLAVVAAARGDALRSLDLSRSRFFTASGLMGLASRCRGLLELDLSNATEMRDSAAAAVAEFKNLEKLRLARCKSVTDIGVGCIAVGCRKLRLLSLKWCLGVGDLGVGLVAVKCKEIRSLDLSYLPISNKCLPSIMKLQYLEELVLEGCFGIDDECPVILKDGCKSLKVLDMSSCQNITHVGSSSITNGAGCLQHLALAYGSPVTFALAASLKRLSMLESVKLDGCMVTTSGLKAIGNCCLSLTGLSLSKCSGVTDDGLSFLVTKHKQLKRLDITCCRKITDVSIAHITSLCAGLTSLRMESCSHVPKEAFVLIGQRCHALEELDLTDNEVDDEGLKSIARCSKLSILKLGICLNITDEGLSHIGKSCSKLVELDLYRSAGITGLGIQEVARGCPSLETVNVSYCNDITDASLISLSKCKRLKTLEIRGCPLITSLGLAAIAVHCRQLSKLDIKKCCNIDDAGMIPLAHFSQNLRQINLSYTSVTDVGLLSLASISCLQSMTILHLKGLTPSGLAAALLACGGLTKVKLQASFKVVLPQPLFEHLEARGCLFHWRNKVLQAELDPKCWKLLLEDVMH
;
A
#
# COMPACT_ATOMS: atom_id res chain seq x y z
N MET A 1 -7.12 -82.83 -11.36
CA MET A 1 -7.83 -82.40 -12.59
C MET A 1 -8.71 -81.19 -12.29
N LYS A 2 -8.28 -79.99 -12.72
CA LYS A 2 -9.10 -78.87 -13.24
C LYS A 2 -8.17 -77.69 -13.47
N ARG A 3 -7.74 -77.51 -14.73
CA ARG A 3 -7.05 -76.30 -15.22
C ARG A 3 -8.09 -75.19 -15.35
N GLN A 4 -7.84 -74.03 -14.74
CA GLN A 4 -8.59 -72.80 -15.01
C GLN A 4 -7.66 -71.81 -15.69
N LYS A 5 -8.08 -71.32 -16.86
CA LYS A 5 -7.33 -70.45 -17.78
C LYS A 5 -6.99 -69.11 -17.11
N MET A 6 -5.72 -68.71 -17.16
CA MET A 6 -5.31 -67.31 -16.96
C MET A 6 -5.82 -66.48 -18.15
N ALA A 7 -6.64 -65.48 -17.88
CA ALA A 7 -6.97 -64.44 -18.84
C ALA A 7 -5.80 -63.45 -18.90
N VAL A 8 -5.18 -63.32 -20.07
CA VAL A 8 -4.18 -62.31 -20.38
C VAL A 8 -4.91 -60.97 -20.54
N ALA A 9 -4.53 -59.95 -19.77
CA ALA A 9 -5.04 -58.59 -19.93
C ALA A 9 -4.60 -58.00 -21.29
N PRO A 10 -5.45 -57.23 -21.99
CA PRO A 10 -5.06 -56.61 -23.25
C PRO A 10 -3.97 -55.55 -23.02
N ALA A 11 -2.99 -55.51 -23.92
CA ALA A 11 -1.97 -54.45 -23.94
C ALA A 11 -2.65 -53.07 -24.10
N PRO A 12 -2.15 -52.00 -23.46
CA PRO A 12 -2.72 -50.67 -23.63
C PRO A 12 -2.59 -50.23 -25.08
N ALA A 13 -3.68 -49.69 -25.63
CA ALA A 13 -3.68 -49.06 -26.95
C ALA A 13 -2.65 -47.90 -26.97
N PRO A 14 -2.01 -47.60 -28.11
CA PRO A 14 -1.09 -46.48 -28.21
C PRO A 14 -1.87 -45.19 -27.90
N GLU A 15 -1.51 -44.51 -26.80
CA GLU A 15 -2.02 -43.18 -26.50
C GLU A 15 -1.66 -42.27 -27.69
N GLY A 16 -2.67 -41.72 -28.36
CA GLY A 16 -2.47 -40.63 -29.31
C GLY A 16 -1.76 -39.45 -28.61
N PRO A 17 -1.13 -38.52 -29.35
CA PRO A 17 -0.46 -37.38 -28.75
C PRO A 17 -1.43 -36.67 -27.80
N ALA A 18 -0.96 -36.34 -26.59
CA ALA A 18 -1.82 -35.68 -25.62
C ALA A 18 -2.35 -34.39 -26.25
N LEU A 19 -3.58 -34.01 -25.96
CA LEU A 19 -4.24 -32.84 -26.57
C LEU A 19 -3.41 -31.53 -26.40
N PHE A 20 -2.53 -31.51 -25.40
CA PHE A 20 -1.61 -30.41 -25.09
C PHE A 20 -0.30 -30.43 -25.89
N ASP A 21 0.08 -31.56 -26.49
CA ASP A 21 1.25 -31.66 -27.39
C ASP A 21 1.02 -30.91 -28.71
N LEU A 22 -0.23 -30.47 -28.96
CA LEU A 22 -0.61 -29.62 -30.09
C LEU A 22 -0.33 -28.12 -29.85
N LEU A 23 -0.07 -27.71 -28.61
CA LEU A 23 0.24 -26.30 -28.29
C LEU A 23 1.74 -26.06 -28.43
N SER A 24 2.13 -25.12 -29.30
CA SER A 24 3.52 -24.64 -29.36
C SER A 24 3.88 -23.89 -28.07
N GLU A 25 5.18 -23.88 -27.74
CA GLU A 25 5.69 -23.13 -26.57
C GLU A 25 5.31 -21.64 -26.64
N GLU A 26 5.30 -21.04 -27.83
CA GLU A 26 4.89 -19.65 -28.04
C GLU A 26 3.43 -19.39 -27.63
N ILE A 27 2.52 -20.30 -28.00
CA ILE A 27 1.10 -20.19 -27.60
C ILE A 27 0.97 -20.33 -26.09
N VAL A 28 1.70 -21.27 -25.48
CA VAL A 28 1.69 -21.44 -24.03
C VAL A 28 2.24 -20.22 -23.31
N PHE A 29 3.27 -19.56 -23.84
CA PHE A 29 3.81 -18.33 -23.27
C PHE A 29 2.83 -17.16 -23.41
N MET A 30 2.12 -17.05 -24.54
CA MET A 30 1.01 -16.08 -24.68
C MET A 30 -0.09 -16.34 -23.65
N ILE A 31 -0.45 -17.61 -23.41
CA ILE A 31 -1.41 -17.97 -22.35
C ILE A 31 -0.88 -17.53 -20.99
N LEU A 32 0.37 -17.83 -20.67
CA LEU A 32 0.97 -17.43 -19.40
C LEU A 32 1.03 -15.90 -19.24
N ASP A 33 1.28 -15.15 -20.31
CA ASP A 33 1.22 -13.68 -20.30
C ASP A 33 -0.21 -13.16 -19.98
N PHE A 34 -1.27 -13.90 -20.30
CA PHE A 34 -2.64 -13.58 -19.87
C PHE A 34 -2.93 -13.97 -18.42
N LEU A 35 -2.28 -15.01 -17.89
CA LEU A 35 -2.42 -15.44 -16.49
C LEU A 35 -1.56 -14.61 -15.52
N ASP A 36 -0.91 -13.55 -16.00
CA ASP A 36 0.04 -12.79 -15.20
C ASP A 36 -0.60 -12.01 -14.04
N GLU A 37 -1.92 -11.76 -14.11
CA GLU A 37 -2.73 -10.95 -13.19
C GLU A 37 -3.00 -11.63 -11.82
N ASP A 38 -3.38 -12.93 -11.81
CA ASP A 38 -3.63 -13.68 -10.56
C ASP A 38 -2.52 -14.74 -10.34
N PRO A 39 -1.69 -14.61 -9.28
CA PRO A 39 -0.69 -15.62 -8.94
C PRO A 39 -1.24 -17.05 -8.75
N LEU A 40 -2.52 -17.20 -8.42
CA LEU A 40 -3.18 -18.49 -8.31
C LEU A 40 -3.42 -19.15 -9.66
N ASP A 41 -3.69 -18.38 -10.71
CA ASP A 41 -3.94 -18.91 -12.05
C ASP A 41 -2.66 -19.54 -12.61
N ARG A 42 -1.51 -18.87 -12.43
CA ARG A 42 -0.21 -19.46 -12.76
C ARG A 42 0.09 -20.71 -11.95
N LYS A 43 -0.27 -20.69 -10.66
CA LYS A 43 -0.08 -21.87 -9.80
C LYS A 43 -0.97 -23.03 -10.29
N ALA A 44 -2.23 -22.78 -10.60
CA ALA A 44 -3.14 -23.76 -11.15
C ALA A 44 -2.62 -24.33 -12.47
N PHE A 45 -2.16 -23.46 -13.38
CA PHE A 45 -1.49 -23.85 -14.62
C PHE A 45 -0.30 -24.78 -14.36
N SER A 46 0.59 -24.40 -13.44
CA SER A 46 1.79 -25.19 -13.11
C SER A 46 1.48 -26.57 -12.50
N LEU A 47 0.29 -26.74 -11.90
CA LEU A 47 -0.13 -27.98 -11.25
C LEU A 47 -0.81 -28.97 -12.22
N VAL A 48 -1.07 -28.58 -13.47
CA VAL A 48 -1.72 -29.45 -14.47
C VAL A 48 -0.87 -30.68 -14.78
N CYS A 49 0.40 -30.48 -15.16
CA CYS A 49 1.34 -31.56 -15.46
C CYS A 49 2.80 -31.09 -15.38
N ARG A 50 3.76 -32.03 -15.47
CA ARG A 50 5.19 -31.72 -15.43
C ARG A 50 5.65 -30.84 -16.59
N SER A 51 5.05 -30.97 -17.77
CA SER A 51 5.37 -30.14 -18.94
C SER A 51 4.99 -28.67 -18.69
N PHE A 52 3.77 -28.44 -18.20
CA PHE A 52 3.27 -27.10 -17.88
C PHE A 52 4.06 -26.46 -16.74
N LEU A 53 4.41 -27.26 -15.71
CA LEU A 53 5.32 -26.83 -14.65
C LEU A 53 6.66 -26.35 -15.21
N ALA A 54 7.25 -27.09 -16.16
CA ALA A 54 8.53 -26.72 -16.76
C ALA A 54 8.42 -25.47 -17.65
N LEU A 55 7.35 -25.34 -18.43
CA LEU A 55 7.08 -24.17 -19.28
C LEU A 55 6.88 -22.90 -18.45
N GLU A 56 6.07 -22.99 -17.39
CA GLU A 56 5.89 -21.90 -16.42
C GLU A 56 7.23 -21.50 -15.77
N SER A 57 8.04 -22.51 -15.42
CA SER A 57 9.36 -22.28 -14.83
C SER A 57 10.31 -21.49 -15.75
N ARG A 58 10.24 -21.75 -17.06
CA ARG A 58 11.05 -21.07 -18.08
C ARG A 58 10.50 -19.68 -18.43
N HIS A 59 9.18 -19.51 -18.38
CA HIS A 59 8.50 -18.25 -18.64
C HIS A 59 8.69 -17.23 -17.51
N ARG A 60 8.72 -17.68 -16.25
CA ARG A 60 8.74 -16.79 -15.08
C ARG A 60 9.96 -15.86 -15.06
N LYS A 61 9.70 -14.56 -15.18
CA LYS A 61 10.72 -13.49 -15.22
C LYS A 61 11.02 -12.84 -13.86
N SER A 62 10.11 -12.95 -12.90
CA SER A 62 10.24 -12.33 -11.57
C SER A 62 10.04 -13.34 -10.44
N LEU A 63 10.87 -13.23 -9.40
CA LEU A 63 10.77 -14.04 -8.20
C LEU A 63 10.68 -13.15 -6.98
N ARG A 64 9.79 -13.51 -6.04
CA ARG A 64 9.71 -12.88 -4.72
C ARG A 64 9.83 -13.93 -3.60
N PRO A 65 11.04 -14.48 -3.37
CA PRO A 65 11.25 -15.46 -2.31
C PRO A 65 10.92 -14.89 -0.93
N LEU A 66 10.36 -15.72 -0.07
CA LEU A 66 10.07 -15.36 1.32
C LEU A 66 11.28 -15.56 2.24
N ARG A 67 12.25 -16.37 1.81
CA ARG A 67 13.43 -16.74 2.58
C ARG A 67 14.64 -16.91 1.66
N ALA A 68 15.78 -16.37 2.09
CA ALA A 68 17.02 -16.38 1.30
C ALA A 68 17.65 -17.78 1.15
N GLU A 69 17.41 -18.69 2.09
CA GLU A 69 17.96 -20.06 2.07
C GLU A 69 17.47 -20.90 0.87
N HIS A 70 16.30 -20.57 0.30
CA HIS A 70 15.75 -21.24 -0.88
C HIS A 70 16.19 -20.60 -2.19
N LEU A 71 17.07 -19.58 -2.15
CA LEU A 71 17.56 -18.93 -3.37
C LEU A 71 18.26 -19.88 -4.33
N PRO A 72 19.18 -20.78 -3.90
CA PRO A 72 19.84 -21.69 -4.84
C PRO A 72 18.85 -22.56 -5.61
N THR A 73 17.89 -23.17 -4.91
CA THR A 73 16.89 -24.06 -5.51
C THR A 73 15.88 -23.28 -6.37
N ALA A 74 15.45 -22.10 -5.92
CA ALA A 74 14.55 -21.25 -6.70
C ALA A 74 15.22 -20.74 -7.98
N LEU A 75 16.47 -20.28 -7.91
CA LEU A 75 17.18 -19.76 -9.08
C LEU A 75 17.56 -20.87 -10.08
N ALA A 76 17.85 -22.09 -9.60
CA ALA A 76 18.00 -23.24 -10.47
C ALA A 76 16.70 -23.61 -11.19
N ARG A 77 15.57 -23.54 -10.48
CA ARG A 77 14.25 -23.86 -11.03
C ARG A 77 13.80 -22.86 -12.09
N TYR A 78 13.97 -21.56 -11.87
CA TYR A 78 13.40 -20.52 -12.74
C TYR A 78 14.47 -19.77 -13.56
N PRO A 79 15.10 -20.40 -14.58
CA PRO A 79 16.29 -19.87 -15.24
C PRO A 79 16.08 -18.51 -15.92
N GLY A 80 14.86 -18.19 -16.36
CA GLY A 80 14.49 -16.90 -16.99
C GLY A 80 14.29 -15.74 -16.02
N ALA A 81 14.39 -15.96 -14.71
CA ALA A 81 14.12 -14.93 -13.71
C ALA A 81 15.20 -13.83 -13.69
N ALA A 82 14.88 -12.67 -14.27
CA ALA A 82 15.75 -11.51 -14.34
C ALA A 82 15.45 -10.46 -13.24
N ALA A 83 14.29 -10.54 -12.59
CA ALA A 83 13.92 -9.68 -11.47
C ALA A 83 13.82 -10.50 -10.18
N LEU A 84 14.48 -10.04 -9.12
CA LEU A 84 14.49 -10.70 -7.82
C LEU A 84 14.10 -9.73 -6.71
N ASP A 85 12.91 -9.91 -6.15
CA ASP A 85 12.41 -9.17 -5.01
C ASP A 85 12.74 -9.91 -3.71
N LEU A 86 13.74 -9.43 -2.97
CA LEU A 86 14.14 -9.94 -1.66
C LEU A 86 13.66 -9.04 -0.51
N SER A 87 12.69 -8.14 -0.74
CA SER A 87 12.09 -7.29 0.30
C SER A 87 11.44 -8.10 1.43
N LEU A 88 11.08 -9.36 1.16
CA LEU A 88 10.52 -10.30 2.15
C LEU A 88 11.59 -11.18 2.80
N CYS A 89 12.85 -11.09 2.35
CA CYS A 89 13.99 -11.80 2.91
C CYS A 89 14.80 -10.85 3.80
N PRO A 90 14.54 -10.81 5.13
CA PRO A 90 15.22 -9.85 5.98
C PRO A 90 16.74 -10.14 6.12
N ARG A 91 17.18 -11.38 5.84
CA ARG A 91 18.58 -11.82 5.97
C ARG A 91 19.22 -12.22 4.64
N VAL A 92 19.47 -11.24 3.77
CA VAL A 92 20.34 -11.41 2.60
C VAL A 92 21.76 -11.06 3.03
N THR A 93 22.67 -12.02 2.93
CA THR A 93 24.09 -11.87 3.25
C THR A 93 24.94 -11.80 1.99
N ASP A 94 26.23 -11.50 2.12
CA ASP A 94 27.18 -11.54 1.00
C ASP A 94 27.21 -12.90 0.31
N ALA A 95 27.09 -14.00 1.06
CA ALA A 95 26.97 -15.35 0.49
C ALA A 95 25.68 -15.52 -0.33
N SER A 96 24.57 -14.92 0.12
CA SER A 96 23.31 -14.93 -0.63
C SER A 96 23.45 -14.14 -1.94
N LEU A 97 24.10 -12.98 -1.89
CA LEU A 97 24.39 -12.18 -3.08
C LEU A 97 25.34 -12.91 -4.05
N ALA A 98 26.33 -13.64 -3.53
CA ALA A 98 27.22 -14.45 -4.34
C ALA A 98 26.48 -15.58 -5.08
N VAL A 99 25.49 -16.23 -4.44
CA VAL A 99 24.61 -17.21 -5.09
C VAL A 99 23.81 -16.56 -6.22
N VAL A 100 23.22 -15.39 -5.98
CA VAL A 100 22.48 -14.64 -7.02
C VAL A 100 23.41 -14.28 -8.17
N ALA A 101 24.59 -13.75 -7.88
CA ALA A 101 25.60 -13.35 -8.87
C ALA A 101 26.07 -14.54 -9.71
N ALA A 102 26.28 -15.70 -9.10
CA ALA A 102 26.69 -16.92 -9.79
C ALA A 102 25.57 -17.51 -10.66
N ALA A 103 24.32 -17.47 -10.20
CA ALA A 103 23.20 -18.08 -10.89
C ALA A 103 22.60 -17.21 -12.02
N ARG A 104 22.78 -15.88 -11.95
CA ARG A 104 22.19 -14.95 -12.93
C ARG A 104 23.20 -14.14 -13.72
N GLY A 105 24.31 -13.72 -13.12
CA GLY A 105 25.28 -12.84 -13.76
C GLY A 105 24.61 -11.71 -14.55
N ASP A 106 24.97 -11.59 -15.82
CA ASP A 106 24.45 -10.55 -16.71
C ASP A 106 22.97 -10.71 -17.13
N ALA A 107 22.27 -11.77 -16.71
CA ALA A 107 20.83 -11.90 -16.92
C ALA A 107 20.01 -11.13 -15.86
N LEU A 108 20.60 -10.80 -14.70
CA LEU A 108 19.91 -10.04 -13.66
C LEU A 108 19.66 -8.59 -14.13
N ARG A 109 18.41 -8.13 -14.00
CA ARG A 109 17.96 -6.79 -14.41
C ARG A 109 17.45 -5.97 -13.24
N SER A 110 16.81 -6.59 -12.26
CA SER A 110 16.24 -5.90 -11.09
C SER A 110 16.50 -6.70 -9.81
N LEU A 111 16.93 -6.01 -8.75
CA LEU A 111 17.16 -6.58 -7.43
C LEU A 111 16.64 -5.65 -6.33
N ASP A 112 15.71 -6.14 -5.51
CA ASP A 112 15.21 -5.42 -4.33
C ASP A 112 15.78 -6.03 -3.04
N LEU A 113 16.55 -5.22 -2.31
CA LEU A 113 17.13 -5.50 -0.99
C LEU A 113 16.60 -4.53 0.08
N SER A 114 15.48 -3.83 -0.17
CA SER A 114 14.92 -2.69 0.60
C SER A 114 14.57 -2.95 2.07
N ARG A 115 14.72 -4.18 2.54
CA ARG A 115 14.50 -4.57 3.94
C ARG A 115 15.56 -5.53 4.45
N SER A 116 16.65 -5.69 3.70
CA SER A 116 17.80 -6.47 4.13
C SER A 116 18.90 -5.56 4.64
N ARG A 117 19.60 -6.04 5.67
CA ARG A 117 20.60 -5.26 6.42
C ARG A 117 21.92 -6.00 6.67
N PHE A 118 22.09 -7.19 6.09
CA PHE A 118 23.20 -8.09 6.43
C PHE A 118 24.20 -8.31 5.29
N PHE A 119 24.06 -7.57 4.19
CA PHE A 119 25.07 -7.51 3.14
C PHE A 119 26.04 -6.36 3.41
N THR A 120 27.26 -6.49 2.90
CA THR A 120 28.32 -5.49 3.06
C THR A 120 28.69 -4.84 1.71
N ALA A 121 29.58 -3.85 1.75
CA ALA A 121 30.17 -3.28 0.54
C ALA A 121 30.85 -4.36 -0.32
N SER A 122 31.50 -5.36 0.30
CA SER A 122 32.17 -6.46 -0.41
C SER A 122 31.16 -7.35 -1.15
N GLY A 123 30.02 -7.65 -0.53
CA GLY A 123 28.93 -8.40 -1.19
C GLY A 123 28.36 -7.67 -2.41
N LEU A 124 28.13 -6.36 -2.28
CA LEU A 124 27.67 -5.52 -3.40
C LEU A 124 28.73 -5.43 -4.52
N MET A 125 30.00 -5.29 -4.17
CA MET A 125 31.11 -5.32 -5.15
C MET A 125 31.15 -6.66 -5.90
N GLY A 126 31.03 -7.77 -5.18
CA GLY A 126 30.98 -9.11 -5.77
C GLY A 126 29.82 -9.24 -6.75
N LEU A 127 28.65 -8.72 -6.39
CA LEU A 127 27.48 -8.66 -7.28
C LEU A 127 27.74 -7.79 -8.52
N ALA A 128 28.26 -6.57 -8.34
CA ALA A 128 28.56 -5.62 -9.42
C ALA A 128 29.56 -6.17 -10.43
N SER A 129 30.54 -6.95 -9.97
CA SER A 129 31.56 -7.55 -10.85
C SER A 129 30.99 -8.54 -11.87
N ARG A 130 29.85 -9.19 -11.55
CA ARG A 130 29.24 -10.28 -12.33
C ARG A 130 27.89 -9.92 -12.96
N CYS A 131 27.16 -8.96 -12.39
CA CYS A 131 25.83 -8.56 -12.82
C CYS A 131 25.87 -7.19 -13.51
N ARG A 132 26.58 -7.07 -14.63
CA ARG A 132 26.78 -5.78 -15.33
C ARG A 132 25.52 -5.31 -16.05
N GLY A 133 24.57 -6.22 -16.29
CA GLY A 133 23.26 -5.95 -16.87
C GLY A 133 22.20 -5.46 -15.88
N LEU A 134 22.54 -5.20 -14.61
CA LEU A 134 21.57 -4.72 -13.62
C LEU A 134 21.12 -3.29 -13.95
N LEU A 135 19.80 -3.09 -14.03
CA LEU A 135 19.16 -1.81 -14.36
C LEU A 135 18.46 -1.19 -13.14
N GLU A 136 17.98 -2.02 -12.21
CA GLU A 136 17.24 -1.55 -11.04
C GLU A 136 17.81 -2.16 -9.75
N LEU A 137 18.02 -1.31 -8.75
CA LEU A 137 18.49 -1.72 -7.44
C LEU A 137 17.76 -0.93 -6.35
N ASP A 138 17.14 -1.63 -5.41
CA ASP A 138 16.55 -1.03 -4.21
C ASP A 138 17.36 -1.45 -2.98
N LEU A 139 17.99 -0.49 -2.29
CA LEU A 139 18.71 -0.68 -1.03
C LEU A 139 18.05 0.11 0.10
N SER A 140 16.78 0.50 -0.03
CA SER A 140 16.08 1.26 1.00
C SER A 140 16.17 0.56 2.36
N ASN A 141 16.12 1.31 3.45
CA ASN A 141 16.27 0.80 4.83
C ASN A 141 17.57 0.03 5.12
N ALA A 142 18.59 0.03 4.23
CA ALA A 142 19.93 -0.43 4.55
C ALA A 142 20.64 0.61 5.44
N THR A 143 20.14 0.79 6.68
CA THR A 143 20.52 1.90 7.57
C THR A 143 21.98 1.93 7.96
N GLU A 144 22.68 0.80 7.87
CA GLU A 144 24.11 0.66 8.19
C GLU A 144 25.02 0.86 6.96
N MET A 145 24.44 1.04 5.76
CA MET A 145 25.17 1.31 4.54
C MET A 145 25.92 2.64 4.63
N ARG A 146 27.24 2.60 4.39
CA ARG A 146 28.13 3.78 4.35
C ARG A 146 28.62 4.06 2.93
N ASP A 147 29.41 5.11 2.77
CA ASP A 147 29.94 5.55 1.47
C ASP A 147 30.78 4.48 0.74
N SER A 148 31.41 3.54 1.45
CA SER A 148 32.12 2.41 0.82
C SER A 148 31.16 1.47 0.06
N ALA A 149 29.96 1.26 0.58
CA ALA A 149 28.93 0.50 -0.12
C ALA A 149 28.31 1.32 -1.25
N ALA A 150 28.20 2.64 -1.10
CA ALA A 150 27.78 3.53 -2.20
C ALA A 150 28.80 3.53 -3.35
N ALA A 151 30.10 3.50 -3.05
CA ALA A 151 31.15 3.29 -4.04
C ALA A 151 31.02 1.94 -4.75
N ALA A 152 30.59 0.89 -4.03
CA ALA A 152 30.28 -0.39 -4.67
C ALA A 152 29.08 -0.31 -5.62
N VAL A 153 28.05 0.46 -5.25
CA VAL A 153 26.91 0.72 -6.15
C VAL A 153 27.33 1.47 -7.41
N ALA A 154 28.32 2.36 -7.31
CA ALA A 154 28.86 3.10 -8.45
C ALA A 154 29.48 2.20 -9.54
N GLU A 155 29.72 0.92 -9.27
CA GLU A 155 30.20 -0.06 -10.25
C GLU A 155 29.10 -0.65 -11.14
N PHE A 156 27.81 -0.47 -10.80
CA PHE A 156 26.70 -0.82 -11.69
C PHE A 156 26.51 0.23 -12.80
N LYS A 157 27.40 0.23 -13.79
CA LYS A 157 27.46 1.30 -14.83
C LYS A 157 26.19 1.43 -15.70
N ASN A 158 25.34 0.41 -15.74
CA ASN A 158 24.07 0.40 -16.48
C ASN A 158 22.85 0.71 -15.62
N LEU A 159 23.01 1.05 -14.35
CA LEU A 159 21.90 1.26 -13.43
C LEU A 159 21.06 2.47 -13.88
N GLU A 160 19.76 2.24 -14.02
CA GLU A 160 18.75 3.23 -14.40
C GLU A 160 17.87 3.63 -13.23
N LYS A 161 17.60 2.73 -12.28
CA LYS A 161 16.77 3.01 -11.11
C LYS A 161 17.49 2.63 -9.83
N LEU A 162 17.64 3.59 -8.92
CA LEU A 162 18.25 3.38 -7.62
C LEU A 162 17.37 3.97 -6.52
N ARG A 163 17.06 3.16 -5.50
CA ARG A 163 16.36 3.63 -4.30
C ARG A 163 17.26 3.40 -3.09
N LEU A 164 17.53 4.46 -2.35
CA LEU A 164 18.34 4.46 -1.12
C LEU A 164 17.55 4.99 0.07
N ALA A 165 16.20 4.95 0.03
CA ALA A 165 15.39 5.61 1.04
C ALA A 165 15.76 5.12 2.46
N ARG A 166 16.04 6.04 3.38
CA ARG A 166 16.49 5.79 4.77
C ARG A 166 17.88 5.15 4.89
N CYS A 167 18.77 5.29 3.91
CA CYS A 167 20.20 4.97 4.05
C CYS A 167 20.92 6.10 4.81
N LYS A 168 20.67 6.19 6.12
CA LYS A 168 21.04 7.35 6.96
C LYS A 168 22.55 7.60 7.07
N SER A 169 23.39 6.59 6.85
CA SER A 169 24.84 6.69 6.96
C SER A 169 25.55 6.94 5.62
N VAL A 170 24.81 7.08 4.52
CA VAL A 170 25.34 7.55 3.23
C VAL A 170 25.42 9.07 3.26
N THR A 171 26.54 9.62 2.78
CA THR A 171 26.81 11.05 2.73
C THR A 171 26.93 11.57 1.29
N ASP A 172 27.18 12.87 1.14
CA ASP A 172 27.51 13.50 -0.13
C ASP A 172 28.66 12.81 -0.87
N ILE A 173 29.62 12.23 -0.15
CA ILE A 173 30.75 11.49 -0.76
C ILE A 173 30.22 10.24 -1.47
N GLY A 174 29.41 9.43 -0.78
CA GLY A 174 28.84 8.20 -1.33
C GLY A 174 27.91 8.48 -2.51
N VAL A 175 27.02 9.48 -2.37
CA VAL A 175 26.14 9.90 -3.46
C VAL A 175 26.95 10.47 -4.64
N GLY A 176 28.03 11.19 -4.37
CA GLY A 176 28.97 11.66 -5.39
C GLY A 176 29.63 10.51 -6.18
N CYS A 177 30.06 9.45 -5.50
CA CYS A 177 30.57 8.24 -6.16
C CYS A 177 29.52 7.63 -7.09
N ILE A 178 28.28 7.46 -6.59
CA ILE A 178 27.16 6.94 -7.38
C ILE A 178 26.91 7.82 -8.61
N ALA A 179 26.87 9.14 -8.43
CA ALA A 179 26.65 10.09 -9.52
C ALA A 179 27.71 9.97 -10.63
N VAL A 180 28.98 9.76 -10.26
CA VAL A 180 30.08 9.60 -11.22
C VAL A 180 30.02 8.27 -11.95
N GLY A 181 29.68 7.18 -11.24
CA GLY A 181 29.68 5.81 -11.77
C GLY A 181 28.41 5.40 -12.52
N CYS A 182 27.24 5.85 -12.07
CA CYS A 182 25.92 5.45 -12.57
C CYS A 182 25.27 6.57 -13.40
N ARG A 183 25.91 6.95 -14.52
CA ARG A 183 25.48 8.12 -15.32
C ARG A 183 24.15 7.92 -16.08
N LYS A 184 23.69 6.67 -16.21
CA LYS A 184 22.43 6.29 -16.86
C LYS A 184 21.22 6.34 -15.92
N LEU A 185 21.38 6.82 -14.69
CA LEU A 185 20.28 6.93 -13.73
C LEU A 185 19.15 7.81 -14.28
N ARG A 186 17.95 7.24 -14.24
CA ARG A 186 16.67 7.84 -14.62
C ARG A 186 15.76 8.04 -13.41
N LEU A 187 15.88 7.19 -12.39
CA LEU A 187 15.18 7.31 -11.12
C LEU A 187 16.16 7.22 -9.97
N LEU A 188 16.15 8.22 -9.09
CA LEU A 188 16.90 8.20 -7.85
C LEU A 188 16.02 8.65 -6.68
N SER A 189 15.88 7.81 -5.65
CA SER A 189 15.28 8.21 -4.38
C SER A 189 16.33 8.20 -3.28
N LEU A 190 16.52 9.37 -2.66
CA LEU A 190 17.39 9.62 -1.51
C LEU A 190 16.57 9.95 -0.26
N LYS A 191 15.27 9.71 -0.28
CA LYS A 191 14.34 10.02 0.81
C LYS A 191 14.89 9.62 2.18
N TRP A 192 14.93 10.53 3.16
CA TRP A 192 15.49 10.29 4.50
C TRP A 192 16.99 9.90 4.56
N CYS A 193 17.81 10.22 3.55
CA CYS A 193 19.28 10.08 3.63
C CYS A 193 19.91 11.31 4.30
N LEU A 194 19.80 11.37 5.64
CA LEU A 194 20.15 12.55 6.44
C LEU A 194 21.62 13.03 6.32
N GLY A 195 22.53 12.23 5.77
CA GLY A 195 23.92 12.63 5.50
C GLY A 195 24.14 13.31 4.15
N VAL A 196 23.10 13.43 3.31
CA VAL A 196 23.19 13.97 1.95
C VAL A 196 22.62 15.40 1.91
N GLY A 197 23.46 16.36 1.55
CA GLY A 197 23.14 17.77 1.42
C GLY A 197 23.23 18.27 -0.01
N ASP A 198 23.36 19.59 -0.15
CA ASP A 198 23.35 20.27 -1.45
C ASP A 198 24.47 19.81 -2.40
N LEU A 199 25.64 19.44 -1.86
CA LEU A 199 26.80 19.03 -2.66
C LEU A 199 26.56 17.69 -3.36
N GLY A 200 26.05 16.68 -2.65
CA GLY A 200 25.74 15.36 -3.21
C GLY A 200 24.64 15.45 -4.26
N VAL A 201 23.55 16.17 -3.95
CA VAL A 201 22.44 16.40 -4.91
C VAL A 201 22.90 17.20 -6.13
N GLY A 202 23.73 18.23 -5.93
CA GLY A 202 24.33 18.99 -7.02
C GLY A 202 25.17 18.12 -7.96
N LEU A 203 26.00 17.23 -7.41
CA LEU A 203 26.79 16.26 -8.19
C LEU A 203 25.91 15.31 -9.00
N VAL A 204 24.82 14.80 -8.39
CA VAL A 204 23.82 13.97 -9.10
C VAL A 204 23.25 14.72 -10.29
N ALA A 205 22.78 15.96 -10.10
CA ALA A 205 22.19 16.74 -11.17
C ALA A 205 23.18 17.05 -12.31
N VAL A 206 24.48 17.20 -12.00
CA VAL A 206 25.53 17.47 -13.00
C VAL A 206 25.94 16.22 -13.78
N LYS A 207 26.02 15.06 -13.12
CA LYS A 207 26.57 13.83 -13.72
C LYS A 207 25.50 12.91 -14.30
N CYS A 208 24.32 12.84 -13.68
CA CYS A 208 23.22 11.97 -14.08
C CYS A 208 22.18 12.75 -14.91
N LYS A 209 22.55 13.10 -16.14
CA LYS A 209 21.73 13.96 -17.00
C LYS A 209 20.44 13.31 -17.52
N GLU A 210 20.32 11.98 -17.43
CA GLU A 210 19.14 11.22 -17.84
C GLU A 210 18.05 11.12 -16.76
N ILE A 211 18.23 11.76 -15.60
CA ILE A 211 17.25 11.71 -14.51
C ILE A 211 15.89 12.23 -14.96
N ARG A 212 14.87 11.40 -14.70
CA ARG A 212 13.44 11.65 -14.91
C ARG A 212 12.66 11.77 -13.60
N SER A 213 13.05 11.02 -12.57
CA SER A 213 12.41 11.08 -11.26
C SER A 213 13.48 11.22 -10.18
N LEU A 214 13.35 12.28 -9.37
CA LEU A 214 14.28 12.59 -8.28
C LEU A 214 13.50 12.84 -6.99
N ASP A 215 13.64 11.94 -6.03
CA ASP A 215 13.02 12.04 -4.71
C ASP A 215 14.07 12.39 -3.64
N LEU A 216 13.95 13.61 -3.13
CA LEU A 216 14.84 14.22 -2.14
C LEU A 216 14.14 14.43 -0.79
N SER A 217 13.03 13.74 -0.55
CA SER A 217 12.19 14.01 0.62
C SER A 217 12.99 13.90 1.93
N TYR A 218 12.79 14.85 2.84
CA TYR A 218 13.42 14.88 4.16
C TYR A 218 14.97 14.85 4.12
N LEU A 219 15.57 15.46 3.10
CA LEU A 219 17.00 15.74 3.08
C LEU A 219 17.32 17.11 3.70
N PRO A 220 18.49 17.27 4.35
CA PRO A 220 18.99 18.56 4.82
C PRO A 220 19.57 19.40 3.66
N ILE A 221 18.76 19.69 2.64
CA ILE A 221 19.13 20.51 1.49
C ILE A 221 18.56 21.93 1.59
N SER A 222 19.15 22.84 0.83
CA SER A 222 18.72 24.24 0.73
C SER A 222 18.51 24.67 -0.72
N ASN A 223 18.21 25.95 -0.95
CA ASN A 223 18.05 26.49 -2.30
C ASN A 223 19.32 26.36 -3.18
N LYS A 224 20.49 26.03 -2.58
CA LYS A 224 21.77 25.93 -3.30
C LYS A 224 21.79 24.82 -4.36
N CYS A 225 21.07 23.71 -4.15
CA CYS A 225 21.03 22.61 -5.12
C CYS A 225 20.04 22.83 -6.29
N LEU A 226 19.00 23.65 -6.09
CA LEU A 226 17.91 23.83 -7.06
C LEU A 226 18.38 24.30 -8.45
N PRO A 227 19.32 25.26 -8.60
CA PRO A 227 19.80 25.67 -9.91
C PRO A 227 20.43 24.54 -10.73
N SER A 228 21.01 23.54 -10.09
CA SER A 228 21.58 22.37 -10.78
C SER A 228 20.48 21.39 -11.19
N ILE A 229 19.52 21.13 -10.32
CA ILE A 229 18.37 20.24 -10.59
C ILE A 229 17.54 20.78 -11.76
N MET A 230 17.29 22.08 -11.78
CA MET A 230 16.44 22.72 -12.78
C MET A 230 17.04 22.72 -14.20
N LYS A 231 18.33 22.40 -14.34
CA LYS A 231 19.01 22.20 -15.63
C LYS A 231 18.81 20.79 -16.21
N LEU A 232 18.22 19.86 -15.46
CA LEU A 232 17.91 18.52 -15.95
C LEU A 232 16.82 18.58 -17.03
N GLN A 233 17.16 18.16 -18.25
CA GLN A 233 16.28 18.30 -19.43
C GLN A 233 15.17 17.26 -19.51
N TYR A 234 15.32 16.15 -18.78
CA TYR A 234 14.38 15.02 -18.80
C TYR A 234 13.65 14.83 -17.48
N LEU A 235 13.85 15.71 -16.49
CA LEU A 235 13.23 15.59 -15.18
C LEU A 235 11.71 15.78 -15.30
N GLU A 236 10.96 14.72 -15.01
CA GLU A 236 9.49 14.66 -15.05
C GLU A 236 8.88 14.73 -13.65
N GLU A 237 9.59 14.26 -12.63
CA GLU A 237 9.12 14.22 -11.24
C GLU A 237 10.22 14.71 -10.28
N LEU A 238 9.87 15.68 -9.45
CA LEU A 238 10.72 16.19 -8.37
C LEU A 238 9.93 16.20 -7.06
N VAL A 239 10.44 15.47 -6.07
CA VAL A 239 9.84 15.40 -4.73
C VAL A 239 10.78 16.04 -3.72
N LEU A 240 10.34 17.14 -3.12
CA LEU A 240 11.03 17.95 -2.12
C LEU A 240 10.31 17.89 -0.75
N GLU A 241 9.39 16.93 -0.55
CA GLU A 241 8.60 16.81 0.68
C GLU A 241 9.47 16.91 1.94
N GLY A 242 9.15 17.84 2.84
CA GLY A 242 9.84 18.00 4.13
C GLY A 242 11.30 18.45 4.03
N CYS A 243 11.71 19.08 2.93
CA CYS A 243 13.03 19.72 2.81
C CYS A 243 13.00 21.11 3.47
N PHE A 244 13.18 21.14 4.79
CA PHE A 244 12.98 22.36 5.61
C PHE A 244 13.97 23.51 5.32
N GLY A 245 15.11 23.23 4.67
CA GLY A 245 16.09 24.25 4.30
C GLY A 245 15.77 24.99 2.99
N ILE A 246 14.70 24.62 2.29
CA ILE A 246 14.22 25.32 1.09
C ILE A 246 13.27 26.44 1.52
N ASP A 247 13.52 27.65 1.04
CA ASP A 247 12.79 28.86 1.39
C ASP A 247 12.56 29.77 0.16
N ASP A 248 12.01 30.97 0.38
CA ASP A 248 11.73 31.94 -0.69
C ASP A 248 12.97 32.59 -1.32
N GLU A 249 14.13 32.54 -0.66
CA GLU A 249 15.40 33.13 -1.12
C GLU A 249 16.09 32.26 -2.18
N CYS A 250 15.30 31.80 -3.16
CA CYS A 250 15.83 31.07 -4.30
C CYS A 250 16.71 32.01 -5.13
N PRO A 251 18.03 31.73 -5.28
CA PRO A 251 18.94 32.64 -5.95
C PRO A 251 18.54 32.80 -7.42
N VAL A 252 17.96 33.97 -7.73
CA VAL A 252 17.76 34.56 -9.06
C VAL A 252 17.09 33.64 -10.07
N ILE A 253 15.78 33.87 -10.26
CA ILE A 253 14.97 33.58 -11.47
C ILE A 253 15.58 32.46 -12.33
N LEU A 254 15.13 31.23 -12.09
CA LEU A 254 15.29 30.11 -13.00
C LEU A 254 14.59 30.47 -14.33
N LYS A 255 15.25 31.29 -15.17
CA LYS A 255 14.73 31.73 -16.47
C LYS A 255 14.62 30.54 -17.42
N ASP A 256 15.45 29.52 -17.21
CA ASP A 256 15.49 28.26 -17.96
C ASP A 256 14.97 27.10 -17.09
N GLY A 257 13.74 27.24 -16.56
CA GLY A 257 13.08 26.21 -15.75
C GLY A 257 12.95 24.85 -16.47
N CYS A 258 12.76 23.79 -15.68
CA CYS A 258 12.65 22.43 -16.19
C CYS A 258 11.35 22.24 -16.99
N LYS A 259 11.46 22.31 -18.33
CA LYS A 259 10.30 22.23 -19.25
C LYS A 259 9.64 20.85 -19.29
N SER A 260 10.33 19.79 -18.84
CA SER A 260 9.81 18.43 -18.80
C SER A 260 9.05 18.10 -17.52
N LEU A 261 9.10 18.97 -16.50
CA LEU A 261 8.55 18.67 -15.18
C LEU A 261 7.03 18.55 -15.22
N LYS A 262 6.51 17.39 -14.79
CA LYS A 262 5.09 17.04 -14.72
C LYS A 262 4.59 16.95 -13.28
N VAL A 263 5.43 16.50 -12.36
CA VAL A 263 5.10 16.29 -10.94
C VAL A 263 6.06 17.08 -10.07
N LEU A 264 5.52 17.94 -9.20
CA LEU A 264 6.27 18.65 -8.19
C LEU A 264 5.58 18.49 -6.83
N ASP A 265 6.30 17.95 -5.85
CA ASP A 265 5.84 17.86 -4.48
C ASP A 265 6.74 18.70 -3.57
N MET A 266 6.18 19.73 -2.94
CA MET A 266 6.83 20.58 -1.96
C MET A 266 6.06 20.56 -0.62
N SER A 267 5.37 19.45 -0.34
CA SER A 267 4.59 19.29 0.88
C SER A 267 5.49 19.38 2.11
N SER A 268 4.99 19.96 3.20
CA SER A 268 5.71 20.17 4.47
C SER A 268 6.97 21.04 4.36
N CYS A 269 7.17 21.79 3.27
CA CYS A 269 8.21 22.82 3.17
C CYS A 269 7.70 24.13 3.80
N GLN A 270 7.90 24.28 5.11
CA GLN A 270 7.29 25.36 5.90
C GLN A 270 7.81 26.77 5.57
N ASN A 271 9.02 26.87 5.02
CA ASN A 271 9.66 28.15 4.71
C ASN A 271 9.41 28.63 3.27
N ILE A 272 8.64 27.86 2.47
CA ILE A 272 8.26 28.24 1.11
C ILE A 272 6.90 28.91 1.15
N THR A 273 6.81 30.15 0.68
CA THR A 273 5.55 30.84 0.46
C THR A 273 5.14 30.83 -1.03
N HIS A 274 4.15 31.64 -1.39
CA HIS A 274 3.78 31.88 -2.78
C HIS A 274 4.95 32.41 -3.64
N VAL A 275 5.93 33.10 -3.05
CA VAL A 275 7.09 33.66 -3.77
C VAL A 275 8.05 32.55 -4.19
N GLY A 276 8.46 31.68 -3.26
CA GLY A 276 9.33 30.54 -3.55
C GLY A 276 8.66 29.53 -4.47
N SER A 277 7.39 29.21 -4.23
CA SER A 277 6.64 28.30 -5.13
C SER A 277 6.51 28.84 -6.55
N SER A 278 6.24 30.14 -6.71
CA SER A 278 6.24 30.81 -8.03
C SER A 278 7.62 30.75 -8.69
N SER A 279 8.68 30.93 -7.91
CA SER A 279 10.06 30.90 -8.41
C SER A 279 10.48 29.50 -8.88
N ILE A 280 10.11 28.45 -8.15
CA ILE A 280 10.42 27.05 -8.48
C ILE A 280 9.58 26.57 -9.67
N THR A 281 8.31 26.98 -9.74
CA THR A 281 7.41 26.61 -10.85
C THR A 281 7.61 27.47 -12.09
N ASN A 282 8.43 28.52 -12.03
CA ASN A 282 8.71 29.38 -13.17
C ASN A 282 9.40 28.56 -14.29
N GLY A 283 8.76 28.48 -15.46
CA GLY A 283 9.24 27.69 -16.59
C GLY A 283 8.77 26.23 -16.61
N ALA A 284 8.07 25.75 -15.58
CA ALA A 284 7.46 24.42 -15.52
C ALA A 284 6.06 24.41 -16.19
N GLY A 285 5.97 24.85 -17.45
CA GLY A 285 4.68 24.98 -18.17
C GLY A 285 3.92 23.66 -18.39
N CYS A 286 4.63 22.53 -18.31
CA CYS A 286 4.08 21.18 -18.47
C CYS A 286 3.65 20.53 -17.16
N LEU A 287 3.66 21.26 -16.04
CA LEU A 287 3.31 20.70 -14.73
C LEU A 287 1.85 20.26 -14.70
N GLN A 288 1.63 18.99 -14.36
CA GLN A 288 0.32 18.33 -14.29
C GLN A 288 -0.12 18.09 -12.84
N HIS A 289 0.83 17.82 -11.94
CA HIS A 289 0.56 17.50 -10.55
C HIS A 289 1.40 18.38 -9.63
N LEU A 290 0.73 19.10 -8.73
CA LEU A 290 1.37 19.94 -7.73
C LEU A 290 0.87 19.58 -6.33
N ALA A 291 1.78 19.29 -5.42
CA ALA A 291 1.48 19.08 -4.00
C ALA A 291 2.18 20.13 -3.13
N LEU A 292 1.38 20.81 -2.31
CA LEU A 292 1.79 21.86 -1.37
C LEU A 292 1.21 21.59 0.04
N ALA A 293 0.94 20.33 0.37
CA ALA A 293 0.27 19.95 1.62
C ALA A 293 1.09 20.38 2.85
N TYR A 294 0.42 20.79 3.94
CA TYR A 294 1.04 21.26 5.17
C TYR A 294 2.06 22.40 4.94
N GLY A 295 1.84 23.20 3.90
CA GLY A 295 2.69 24.32 3.49
C GLY A 295 2.04 25.68 3.72
N SER A 296 2.39 26.66 2.88
CA SER A 296 1.89 28.03 2.97
C SER A 296 0.37 28.13 2.87
N PRO A 297 -0.25 29.14 3.50
CA PRO A 297 -1.68 29.41 3.35
C PRO A 297 -2.11 29.59 1.89
N VAL A 298 -3.24 29.00 1.54
CA VAL A 298 -3.88 29.12 0.22
C VAL A 298 -4.60 30.46 0.15
N THR A 299 -3.86 31.48 -0.27
CA THR A 299 -4.32 32.86 -0.48
C THR A 299 -4.49 33.17 -1.96
N PHE A 300 -5.02 34.36 -2.27
CA PHE A 300 -5.07 34.86 -3.64
C PHE A 300 -3.68 34.89 -4.29
N ALA A 301 -2.64 35.26 -3.54
CA ALA A 301 -1.28 35.37 -4.07
C ALA A 301 -0.71 34.00 -4.49
N LEU A 302 -0.95 32.95 -3.70
CA LEU A 302 -0.60 31.59 -4.07
C LEU A 302 -1.39 31.14 -5.31
N ALA A 303 -2.70 31.35 -5.32
CA ALA A 303 -3.52 30.97 -6.48
C ALA A 303 -3.10 31.71 -7.78
N ALA A 304 -2.67 32.97 -7.67
CA ALA A 304 -2.16 33.74 -8.80
C ALA A 304 -0.84 33.19 -9.35
N SER A 305 0.04 32.59 -8.54
CA SER A 305 1.25 31.94 -9.04
C SER A 305 0.92 30.68 -9.86
N LEU A 306 -0.15 29.97 -9.51
CA LEU A 306 -0.62 28.78 -10.24
C LEU A 306 -1.21 29.10 -11.62
N LYS A 307 -1.62 30.34 -11.88
CA LYS A 307 -2.23 30.77 -13.16
C LYS A 307 -1.36 30.46 -14.38
N ARG A 308 -0.03 30.41 -14.21
CA ARG A 308 0.92 30.13 -15.30
C ARG A 308 0.97 28.64 -15.69
N LEU A 309 0.42 27.75 -14.86
CA LEU A 309 0.49 26.30 -15.01
C LEU A 309 -0.75 25.78 -15.77
N SER A 310 -0.80 26.06 -17.07
CA SER A 310 -1.98 25.75 -17.91
C SER A 310 -2.31 24.24 -18.04
N MET A 311 -1.33 23.37 -17.81
CA MET A 311 -1.47 21.90 -17.89
C MET A 311 -1.79 21.27 -16.54
N LEU A 312 -2.06 22.06 -15.50
CA LEU A 312 -2.26 21.54 -14.15
C LEU A 312 -3.58 20.78 -14.05
N GLU A 313 -3.47 19.47 -13.81
CA GLU A 313 -4.59 18.54 -13.71
C GLU A 313 -4.92 18.18 -12.26
N SER A 314 -3.93 18.21 -11.36
CA SER A 314 -4.13 17.83 -9.97
C SER A 314 -3.40 18.75 -9.00
N VAL A 315 -4.11 19.19 -7.97
CA VAL A 315 -3.55 19.99 -6.88
C VAL A 315 -3.87 19.36 -5.53
N LYS A 316 -2.85 19.18 -4.69
CA LYS A 316 -2.97 18.68 -3.32
C LYS A 316 -2.55 19.76 -2.32
N LEU A 317 -3.49 20.20 -1.49
CA LEU A 317 -3.32 21.31 -0.53
C LEU A 317 -3.60 20.86 0.91
N ASP A 318 -3.60 19.56 1.17
CA ASP A 318 -4.01 18.98 2.45
C ASP A 318 -3.35 19.66 3.65
N GLY A 319 -4.11 19.91 4.72
CA GLY A 319 -3.60 20.50 5.95
C GLY A 319 -3.22 21.98 5.86
N CYS A 320 -3.38 22.64 4.70
CA CYS A 320 -3.14 24.08 4.57
C CYS A 320 -4.29 24.90 5.14
N MET A 321 -3.99 26.12 5.59
CA MET A 321 -5.01 27.15 5.84
C MET A 321 -5.51 27.69 4.51
N VAL A 322 -6.82 27.67 4.27
CA VAL A 322 -7.43 28.09 3.00
C VAL A 322 -8.32 29.30 3.23
N THR A 323 -8.11 30.37 2.44
CA THR A 323 -9.04 31.50 2.41
C THR A 323 -10.05 31.32 1.29
N THR A 324 -11.26 31.86 1.47
CA THR A 324 -12.30 31.85 0.42
C THR A 324 -11.83 32.52 -0.86
N SER A 325 -11.12 33.64 -0.75
CA SER A 325 -10.53 34.34 -1.91
C SER A 325 -9.46 33.51 -2.62
N GLY A 326 -8.63 32.77 -1.88
CA GLY A 326 -7.64 31.86 -2.44
C GLY A 326 -8.29 30.70 -3.19
N LEU A 327 -9.31 30.06 -2.60
CA LEU A 327 -10.01 28.96 -3.25
C LEU A 327 -10.76 29.40 -4.51
N LYS A 328 -11.40 30.58 -4.47
CA LYS A 328 -12.01 31.20 -5.66
C LYS A 328 -10.98 31.51 -6.75
N ALA A 329 -9.81 31.98 -6.36
CA ALA A 329 -8.73 32.27 -7.30
C ALA A 329 -8.19 30.98 -7.96
N ILE A 330 -8.05 29.87 -7.21
CA ILE A 330 -7.75 28.54 -7.80
C ILE A 330 -8.84 28.18 -8.82
N GLY A 331 -10.10 28.39 -8.44
CA GLY A 331 -11.29 28.37 -9.30
C GLY A 331 -11.07 28.96 -10.69
N ASN A 332 -10.48 30.16 -10.74
CA ASN A 332 -10.29 30.90 -11.98
C ASN A 332 -8.97 30.59 -12.72
N CYS A 333 -7.98 30.02 -12.03
CA CYS A 333 -6.63 29.87 -12.56
C CYS A 333 -6.35 28.47 -13.15
N CYS A 334 -6.98 27.41 -12.63
CA CYS A 334 -6.59 26.02 -12.92
C CYS A 334 -7.56 25.30 -13.85
N LEU A 335 -7.82 25.83 -15.05
CA LEU A 335 -8.94 25.42 -15.92
C LEU A 335 -9.04 23.92 -16.28
N SER A 336 -7.94 23.17 -16.14
CA SER A 336 -7.85 21.75 -16.50
C SER A 336 -7.94 20.79 -15.30
N LEU A 337 -8.32 21.28 -14.11
CA LEU A 337 -8.28 20.50 -12.88
C LEU A 337 -9.23 19.29 -12.91
N THR A 338 -8.67 18.10 -12.80
CA THR A 338 -9.38 16.82 -12.65
C THR A 338 -9.28 16.24 -11.24
N GLY A 339 -8.29 16.67 -10.44
CA GLY A 339 -8.09 16.23 -9.06
C GLY A 339 -7.82 17.38 -8.11
N LEU A 340 -8.59 17.47 -7.02
CA LEU A 340 -8.34 18.43 -5.95
C LEU A 340 -8.39 17.75 -4.59
N SER A 341 -7.38 17.99 -3.76
CA SER A 341 -7.34 17.51 -2.39
C SER A 341 -7.18 18.69 -1.43
N LEU A 342 -8.16 18.84 -0.55
CA LEU A 342 -8.26 19.84 0.52
C LEU A 342 -8.38 19.16 1.89
N SER A 343 -7.89 17.93 2.00
CA SER A 343 -8.05 17.11 3.22
C SER A 343 -7.46 17.85 4.42
N LYS A 344 -8.21 17.96 5.51
CA LYS A 344 -7.80 18.63 6.76
C LYS A 344 -7.46 20.11 6.59
N CYS A 345 -7.87 20.75 5.49
CA CYS A 345 -7.72 22.19 5.32
C CYS A 345 -8.67 22.96 6.24
N SER A 346 -8.14 23.93 6.98
CA SER A 346 -8.97 24.88 7.72
C SER A 346 -9.45 26.00 6.78
N GLY A 347 -10.67 26.50 6.98
CA GLY A 347 -11.20 27.64 6.21
C GLY A 347 -11.84 27.32 4.85
N VAL A 348 -11.93 26.04 4.46
CA VAL A 348 -12.77 25.61 3.32
C VAL A 348 -14.25 25.77 3.69
N THR A 349 -14.96 26.63 2.97
CA THR A 349 -16.39 26.94 3.19
C THR A 349 -17.22 26.70 1.93
N ASP A 350 -18.54 26.72 2.06
CA ASP A 350 -19.45 26.54 0.93
C ASP A 350 -19.26 27.58 -0.17
N ASP A 351 -19.05 28.86 0.17
CA ASP A 351 -18.85 29.92 -0.81
C ASP A 351 -17.59 29.69 -1.67
N GLY A 352 -16.50 29.23 -1.05
CA GLY A 352 -15.26 28.94 -1.78
C GLY A 352 -15.38 27.69 -2.65
N LEU A 353 -15.90 26.59 -2.08
CA LEU A 353 -15.97 25.30 -2.76
C LEU A 353 -17.02 25.30 -3.87
N SER A 354 -18.20 25.87 -3.63
CA SER A 354 -19.27 26.01 -4.63
C SER A 354 -18.78 26.82 -5.82
N PHE A 355 -18.09 27.95 -5.59
CA PHE A 355 -17.52 28.74 -6.69
C PHE A 355 -16.50 27.93 -7.50
N LEU A 356 -15.60 27.20 -6.82
CA LEU A 356 -14.57 26.40 -7.49
C LEU A 356 -15.18 25.39 -8.47
N VAL A 357 -16.22 24.66 -8.04
CA VAL A 357 -16.85 23.62 -8.89
C VAL A 357 -17.64 24.21 -10.05
N THR A 358 -18.08 25.48 -9.99
CA THR A 358 -18.69 26.14 -11.18
C THR A 358 -17.74 26.26 -12.36
N LYS A 359 -16.42 26.28 -12.09
CA LYS A 359 -15.38 26.41 -13.12
C LYS A 359 -14.83 25.05 -13.59
N HIS A 360 -14.92 24.01 -12.77
CA HIS A 360 -14.23 22.73 -12.98
C HIS A 360 -15.19 21.55 -13.16
N LYS A 361 -15.95 21.54 -14.26
CA LYS A 361 -16.92 20.47 -14.54
C LYS A 361 -16.30 19.11 -14.87
N GLN A 362 -15.00 19.08 -15.17
CA GLN A 362 -14.24 17.87 -15.48
C GLN A 362 -13.58 17.24 -14.25
N LEU A 363 -13.91 17.71 -13.04
CA LEU A 363 -13.36 17.18 -11.80
C LEU A 363 -13.77 15.72 -11.63
N LYS A 364 -12.77 14.85 -11.47
CA LYS A 364 -12.93 13.39 -11.28
C LYS A 364 -12.65 12.95 -9.85
N ARG A 365 -11.72 13.61 -9.17
CA ARG A 365 -11.33 13.29 -7.79
C ARG A 365 -11.43 14.52 -6.91
N LEU A 366 -12.20 14.42 -5.83
CA LEU A 366 -12.31 15.46 -4.82
C LEU A 366 -12.14 14.85 -3.43
N ASP A 367 -11.16 15.35 -2.69
CA ASP A 367 -10.98 15.05 -1.28
C ASP A 367 -11.20 16.31 -0.44
N ILE A 368 -12.24 16.28 0.38
CA ILE A 368 -12.68 17.32 1.31
C ILE A 368 -12.80 16.74 2.73
N THR A 369 -12.06 15.66 3.01
CA THR A 369 -11.99 15.03 4.33
C THR A 369 -11.65 16.05 5.40
N CYS A 370 -12.37 16.05 6.51
CA CYS A 370 -12.25 16.97 7.63
C CYS A 370 -12.45 18.46 7.25
N CYS A 371 -13.10 18.79 6.14
CA CYS A 371 -13.51 20.16 5.81
C CYS A 371 -14.79 20.54 6.58
N ARG A 372 -14.68 20.73 7.89
CA ARG A 372 -15.83 20.84 8.80
C ARG A 372 -16.75 22.05 8.59
N LYS A 373 -16.43 23.02 7.74
CA LYS A 373 -17.26 24.22 7.50
C LYS A 373 -18.11 24.15 6.23
N ILE A 374 -18.18 22.99 5.59
CA ILE A 374 -19.06 22.78 4.43
C ILE A 374 -20.40 22.20 4.89
N THR A 375 -21.45 22.44 4.11
CA THR A 375 -22.81 21.95 4.34
C THR A 375 -23.37 21.28 3.07
N ASP A 376 -24.67 21.02 3.04
CA ASP A 376 -25.39 20.55 1.85
C ASP A 376 -25.23 21.50 0.65
N VAL A 377 -25.00 22.80 0.87
CA VAL A 377 -24.82 23.79 -0.20
C VAL A 377 -23.67 23.39 -1.14
N SER A 378 -22.50 23.04 -0.60
CA SER A 378 -21.37 22.55 -1.41
C SER A 378 -21.73 21.26 -2.13
N ILE A 379 -22.36 20.31 -1.44
CA ILE A 379 -22.69 19.00 -2.00
C ILE A 379 -23.70 19.14 -3.15
N ALA A 380 -24.68 20.02 -3.03
CA ALA A 380 -25.64 20.31 -4.10
C ALA A 380 -24.95 20.86 -5.36
N HIS A 381 -23.95 21.74 -5.20
CA HIS A 381 -23.16 22.27 -6.32
C HIS A 381 -22.22 21.22 -6.93
N ILE A 382 -21.51 20.46 -6.10
CA ILE A 382 -20.62 19.37 -6.56
C ILE A 382 -21.43 18.37 -7.38
N THR A 383 -22.55 17.88 -6.84
CA THR A 383 -23.37 16.85 -7.49
C THR A 383 -24.08 17.34 -8.75
N SER A 384 -24.41 18.64 -8.85
CA SER A 384 -25.04 19.20 -10.07
C SER A 384 -24.05 19.50 -11.20
N LEU A 385 -22.80 19.85 -10.86
CA LEU A 385 -21.83 20.38 -11.84
C LEU A 385 -20.72 19.38 -12.19
N CYS A 386 -20.41 18.44 -11.30
CA CYS A 386 -19.34 17.46 -11.45
C CYS A 386 -19.89 16.03 -11.55
N ALA A 387 -20.83 15.78 -12.48
CA ALA A 387 -21.43 14.45 -12.65
C ALA A 387 -20.43 13.34 -13.07
N GLY A 388 -19.25 13.74 -13.56
CA GLY A 388 -18.15 12.83 -13.91
C GLY A 388 -17.24 12.43 -12.76
N LEU A 389 -17.59 12.76 -11.50
CA LEU A 389 -16.79 12.44 -10.33
C LEU A 389 -16.69 10.92 -10.13
N THR A 390 -15.46 10.41 -10.05
CA THR A 390 -15.15 8.99 -9.82
C THR A 390 -14.70 8.71 -8.39
N SER A 391 -14.14 9.70 -7.69
CA SER A 391 -13.74 9.58 -6.29
C SER A 391 -14.18 10.81 -5.49
N LEU A 392 -14.94 10.58 -4.43
CA LEU A 392 -15.33 11.59 -3.44
C LEU A 392 -14.95 11.09 -2.05
N ARG A 393 -14.03 11.79 -1.39
CA ARG A 393 -13.69 11.55 0.02
C ARG A 393 -14.12 12.73 0.87
N MET A 394 -14.94 12.46 1.86
CA MET A 394 -15.50 13.48 2.75
C MET A 394 -15.66 12.96 4.18
N GLU A 395 -14.66 12.22 4.68
CA GLU A 395 -14.64 11.75 6.06
C GLU A 395 -14.77 12.93 7.04
N SER A 396 -15.56 12.78 8.12
CA SER A 396 -15.76 13.79 9.17
C SER A 396 -16.21 15.18 8.66
N CYS A 397 -17.18 15.22 7.74
CA CYS A 397 -17.87 16.44 7.30
C CYS A 397 -19.23 16.61 8.02
N SER A 398 -19.18 16.66 9.35
CA SER A 398 -20.34 16.54 10.25
C SER A 398 -21.45 17.59 10.12
N HIS A 399 -21.23 18.70 9.43
CA HIS A 399 -22.27 19.71 9.15
C HIS A 399 -23.06 19.44 7.85
N VAL A 400 -22.71 18.40 7.10
CA VAL A 400 -23.47 17.95 5.94
C VAL A 400 -24.68 17.12 6.42
N PRO A 401 -25.92 17.59 6.18
CA PRO A 401 -27.12 16.87 6.60
C PRO A 401 -27.40 15.66 5.69
N LYS A 402 -28.20 14.73 6.20
CA LYS A 402 -28.47 13.43 5.56
C LYS A 402 -29.07 13.53 4.16
N GLU A 403 -29.88 14.56 3.90
CA GLU A 403 -30.51 14.82 2.61
C GLU A 403 -29.48 15.06 1.48
N ALA A 404 -28.28 15.54 1.82
CA ALA A 404 -27.21 15.78 0.85
C ALA A 404 -26.70 14.47 0.22
N PHE A 405 -26.70 13.35 0.96
CA PHE A 405 -26.22 12.06 0.45
C PHE A 405 -27.18 11.44 -0.59
N VAL A 406 -28.47 11.78 -0.51
CA VAL A 406 -29.45 11.46 -1.55
C VAL A 406 -29.07 12.12 -2.88
N LEU A 407 -28.62 13.38 -2.86
CA LEU A 407 -28.19 14.10 -4.06
C LEU A 407 -26.97 13.45 -4.73
N ILE A 408 -26.04 12.92 -3.93
CA ILE A 408 -24.86 12.20 -4.43
C ILE A 408 -25.30 11.00 -5.27
N GLY A 409 -26.15 10.13 -4.69
CA GLY A 409 -26.65 8.94 -5.37
C GLY A 409 -27.51 9.23 -6.59
N GLN A 410 -28.19 10.38 -6.64
CA GLN A 410 -29.03 10.77 -7.77
C GLN A 410 -28.26 11.32 -8.98
N ARG A 411 -27.02 11.79 -8.79
CA ARG A 411 -26.31 12.56 -9.83
C ARG A 411 -24.92 12.04 -10.16
N CYS A 412 -24.19 11.50 -9.17
CA CYS A 412 -22.80 11.07 -9.33
C CYS A 412 -22.65 9.59 -9.68
N HIS A 413 -23.32 9.13 -10.74
CA HIS A 413 -23.35 7.71 -11.15
C HIS A 413 -22.00 7.13 -11.59
N ALA A 414 -21.00 7.98 -11.83
CA ALA A 414 -19.64 7.58 -12.20
C ALA A 414 -18.76 7.22 -11.00
N LEU A 415 -19.25 7.36 -9.76
CA LEU A 415 -18.47 7.09 -8.56
C LEU A 415 -17.99 5.63 -8.49
N GLU A 416 -16.69 5.51 -8.25
CA GLU A 416 -15.94 4.27 -8.03
C GLU A 416 -15.43 4.19 -6.59
N GLU A 417 -15.10 5.34 -5.99
CA GLU A 417 -14.70 5.48 -4.58
C GLU A 417 -15.57 6.51 -3.87
N LEU A 418 -16.15 6.12 -2.74
CA LEU A 418 -16.91 7.00 -1.87
C LEU A 418 -16.55 6.75 -0.41
N ASP A 419 -15.99 7.77 0.25
CA ASP A 419 -15.70 7.75 1.68
C ASP A 419 -16.58 8.75 2.43
N LEU A 420 -17.55 8.20 3.16
CA LEU A 420 -18.50 8.94 4.02
C LEU A 420 -18.25 8.66 5.50
N THR A 421 -17.08 8.16 5.88
CA THR A 421 -16.75 7.84 7.28
C THR A 421 -17.07 9.03 8.19
N ASP A 422 -17.73 8.79 9.33
CA ASP A 422 -18.10 9.83 10.31
C ASP A 422 -18.97 10.96 9.72
N ASN A 423 -20.02 10.59 8.98
CA ASN A 423 -21.06 11.48 8.46
C ASN A 423 -22.47 11.01 8.82
N GLU A 424 -23.47 11.87 8.61
CA GLU A 424 -24.89 11.66 8.96
C GLU A 424 -25.69 10.88 7.89
N VAL A 425 -25.06 10.03 7.07
CA VAL A 425 -25.78 9.24 6.06
C VAL A 425 -26.75 8.23 6.72
N ASP A 426 -27.96 8.11 6.16
CA ASP A 426 -28.99 7.16 6.57
C ASP A 426 -29.35 6.16 5.45
N ASP A 427 -30.31 5.28 5.69
CA ASP A 427 -30.70 4.23 4.75
C ASP A 427 -31.27 4.75 3.42
N GLU A 428 -31.99 5.88 3.42
CA GLU A 428 -32.46 6.53 2.19
C GLU A 428 -31.29 7.14 1.39
N GLY A 429 -30.29 7.67 2.09
CA GLY A 429 -28.99 8.04 1.51
C GLY A 429 -28.31 6.84 0.82
N LEU A 430 -28.16 5.71 1.52
CA LEU A 430 -27.55 4.50 0.95
C LEU A 430 -28.34 3.90 -0.22
N LYS A 431 -29.67 3.89 -0.14
CA LYS A 431 -30.55 3.48 -1.22
C LYS A 431 -30.35 4.32 -2.48
N SER A 432 -30.14 5.62 -2.32
CA SER A 432 -29.81 6.51 -3.43
C SER A 432 -28.40 6.24 -3.96
N ILE A 433 -27.41 6.10 -3.07
CA ILE A 433 -26.01 5.80 -3.41
C ILE A 433 -25.87 4.46 -4.15
N ALA A 434 -26.76 3.48 -3.90
CA ALA A 434 -26.78 2.20 -4.61
C ALA A 434 -26.92 2.36 -6.15
N ARG A 435 -27.39 3.50 -6.65
CA ARG A 435 -27.42 3.83 -8.08
C ARG A 435 -26.03 4.03 -8.69
N CYS A 436 -25.02 4.30 -7.86
CA CYS A 436 -23.61 4.34 -8.25
C CYS A 436 -23.07 2.90 -8.45
N SER A 437 -23.55 2.23 -9.50
CA SER A 437 -23.24 0.82 -9.80
C SER A 437 -21.76 0.54 -10.12
N LYS A 438 -20.95 1.59 -10.29
CA LYS A 438 -19.51 1.50 -10.48
C LYS A 438 -18.70 1.48 -9.18
N LEU A 439 -19.35 1.64 -8.02
CA LEU A 439 -18.69 1.64 -6.73
C LEU A 439 -17.84 0.38 -6.53
N SER A 440 -16.56 0.61 -6.28
CA SER A 440 -15.54 -0.37 -5.97
C SER A 440 -15.05 -0.24 -4.52
N ILE A 441 -15.06 0.98 -3.97
CA ILE A 441 -14.65 1.27 -2.59
C ILE A 441 -15.76 2.07 -1.93
N LEU A 442 -16.31 1.55 -0.83
CA LEU A 442 -17.32 2.23 -0.02
C LEU A 442 -16.92 2.20 1.46
N LYS A 443 -16.75 3.38 2.05
CA LYS A 443 -16.42 3.53 3.46
C LYS A 443 -17.51 4.28 4.19
N LEU A 444 -18.05 3.63 5.22
CA LEU A 444 -19.21 4.06 6.02
C LEU A 444 -18.93 3.89 7.51
N GLY A 445 -17.64 3.92 7.90
CA GLY A 445 -17.27 3.80 9.30
C GLY A 445 -17.88 4.93 10.13
N ILE A 446 -18.35 4.64 11.34
CA ILE A 446 -18.95 5.62 12.27
C ILE A 446 -20.22 6.30 11.67
N CYS A 447 -20.79 5.80 10.59
CA CYS A 447 -22.13 6.19 10.14
C CYS A 447 -23.16 5.51 11.06
N LEU A 448 -23.77 6.28 11.97
CA LEU A 448 -24.60 5.73 13.04
C LEU A 448 -26.07 5.53 12.64
N ASN A 449 -26.52 6.11 11.52
CA ASN A 449 -27.92 6.11 11.09
C ASN A 449 -28.21 5.11 9.95
N ILE A 450 -27.24 4.27 9.59
CA ILE A 450 -27.42 3.20 8.59
C ILE A 450 -27.75 1.88 9.28
N THR A 451 -28.59 1.08 8.63
CA THR A 451 -29.01 -0.25 9.06
C THR A 451 -28.86 -1.28 7.95
N ASP A 452 -29.27 -2.52 8.21
CA ASP A 452 -29.30 -3.59 7.22
C ASP A 452 -30.15 -3.25 5.99
N GLU A 453 -31.15 -2.35 6.11
CA GLU A 453 -31.98 -1.91 4.98
C GLU A 453 -31.13 -1.16 3.93
N GLY A 454 -30.40 -0.12 4.35
CA GLY A 454 -29.53 0.64 3.47
C GLY A 454 -28.44 -0.23 2.85
N LEU A 455 -27.85 -1.13 3.66
CA LEU A 455 -26.82 -2.05 3.18
C LEU A 455 -27.36 -3.09 2.19
N SER A 456 -28.63 -3.50 2.31
CA SER A 456 -29.30 -4.38 1.33
C SER A 456 -29.37 -3.73 -0.05
N HIS A 457 -29.61 -2.42 -0.14
CA HIS A 457 -29.61 -1.70 -1.42
C HIS A 457 -28.24 -1.72 -2.11
N ILE A 458 -27.17 -1.52 -1.34
CA ILE A 458 -25.79 -1.63 -1.82
C ILE A 458 -25.52 -3.05 -2.33
N GLY A 459 -25.84 -4.08 -1.54
CA GLY A 459 -25.68 -5.48 -1.96
C GLY A 459 -26.42 -5.79 -3.26
N LYS A 460 -27.62 -5.25 -3.47
CA LYS A 460 -28.41 -5.49 -4.70
C LYS A 460 -27.85 -4.82 -5.96
N SER A 461 -27.10 -3.73 -5.84
CA SER A 461 -26.81 -2.83 -6.97
C SER A 461 -25.32 -2.61 -7.26
N CYS A 462 -24.45 -2.73 -6.25
CA CYS A 462 -23.03 -2.41 -6.33
C CYS A 462 -22.16 -3.67 -6.49
N SER A 463 -22.42 -4.48 -7.52
CA SER A 463 -21.73 -5.78 -7.75
C SER A 463 -20.21 -5.69 -7.97
N LYS A 464 -19.68 -4.48 -8.24
CA LYS A 464 -18.25 -4.21 -8.43
C LYS A 464 -17.50 -3.91 -7.13
N LEU A 465 -18.17 -3.97 -5.98
CA LEU A 465 -17.55 -3.63 -4.70
C LEU A 465 -16.39 -4.57 -4.37
N VAL A 466 -15.23 -3.98 -4.07
CA VAL A 466 -13.97 -4.64 -3.72
C VAL A 466 -13.61 -4.37 -2.26
N GLU A 467 -13.87 -3.16 -1.77
CA GLU A 467 -13.61 -2.75 -0.38
C GLU A 467 -14.88 -2.19 0.27
N LEU A 468 -15.20 -2.71 1.45
CA LEU A 468 -16.28 -2.23 2.30
C LEU A 468 -15.76 -2.00 3.73
N ASP A 469 -15.86 -0.75 4.19
CA ASP A 469 -15.57 -0.39 5.58
C ASP A 469 -16.85 0.03 6.32
N LEU A 470 -17.17 -0.69 7.38
CA LEU A 470 -18.30 -0.50 8.29
C LEU A 470 -17.81 -0.34 9.75
N TYR A 471 -16.58 0.14 9.94
CA TYR A 471 -15.99 0.33 11.26
C TYR A 471 -16.94 1.07 12.22
N ARG A 472 -17.36 0.45 13.33
CA ARG A 472 -18.31 1.03 14.30
C ARG A 472 -19.66 1.46 13.71
N SER A 473 -20.14 0.84 12.63
CA SER A 473 -21.50 1.06 12.12
C SER A 473 -22.51 0.25 12.95
N ALA A 474 -22.96 0.84 14.06
CA ALA A 474 -23.70 0.13 15.11
C ALA A 474 -25.06 -0.44 14.69
N GLY A 475 -25.70 0.10 13.64
CA GLY A 475 -26.98 -0.39 13.13
C GLY A 475 -26.89 -1.59 12.16
N ILE A 476 -25.68 -2.05 11.84
CA ILE A 476 -25.46 -3.17 10.91
C ILE A 476 -25.35 -4.50 11.66
N THR A 477 -26.13 -5.48 11.22
CA THR A 477 -26.12 -6.85 11.74
C THR A 477 -25.66 -7.85 10.66
N GLY A 478 -25.78 -9.15 10.96
CA GLY A 478 -25.50 -10.20 9.98
C GLY A 478 -26.40 -10.18 8.74
N LEU A 479 -27.60 -9.58 8.80
CA LEU A 479 -28.52 -9.51 7.66
C LEU A 479 -27.99 -8.61 6.54
N GLY A 480 -27.48 -7.42 6.88
CA GLY A 480 -26.88 -6.51 5.90
C GLY A 480 -25.61 -7.08 5.28
N ILE A 481 -24.77 -7.73 6.09
CA ILE A 481 -23.57 -8.44 5.61
C ILE A 481 -23.93 -9.58 4.65
N GLN A 482 -25.01 -10.32 4.94
CA GLN A 482 -25.49 -11.38 4.06
C GLN A 482 -25.89 -10.86 2.68
N GLU A 483 -26.61 -9.73 2.62
CA GLU A 483 -27.02 -9.14 1.34
C GLU A 483 -25.83 -8.64 0.53
N VAL A 484 -24.84 -8.01 1.18
CA VAL A 484 -23.59 -7.61 0.53
C VAL A 484 -22.81 -8.81 0.03
N ALA A 485 -22.61 -9.84 0.85
CA ALA A 485 -21.87 -11.03 0.44
C ALA A 485 -22.54 -11.77 -0.73
N ARG A 486 -23.88 -11.69 -0.82
CA ARG A 486 -24.66 -12.26 -1.93
C ARG A 486 -24.47 -11.51 -3.24
N GLY A 487 -24.42 -10.18 -3.20
CA GLY A 487 -24.38 -9.35 -4.41
C GLY A 487 -23.01 -8.82 -4.82
N CYS A 488 -22.02 -8.85 -3.92
CA CYS A 488 -20.67 -8.34 -4.13
C CYS A 488 -19.61 -9.48 -4.05
N PRO A 489 -19.58 -10.42 -5.00
CA PRO A 489 -18.68 -11.59 -4.96
C PRO A 489 -17.19 -11.24 -5.11
N SER A 490 -16.89 -10.02 -5.58
CA SER A 490 -15.53 -9.52 -5.82
C SER A 490 -14.88 -8.87 -4.59
N LEU A 491 -15.53 -8.91 -3.42
CA LEU A 491 -14.98 -8.32 -2.20
C LEU A 491 -13.61 -8.91 -1.83
N GLU A 492 -12.65 -8.03 -1.61
CA GLU A 492 -11.28 -8.34 -1.21
C GLU A 492 -10.97 -7.83 0.21
N THR A 493 -11.56 -6.70 0.61
CA THR A 493 -11.34 -6.09 1.93
C THR A 493 -12.67 -5.81 2.61
N VAL A 494 -12.83 -6.34 3.83
CA VAL A 494 -13.99 -6.08 4.67
C VAL A 494 -13.54 -5.70 6.08
N ASN A 495 -14.00 -4.54 6.55
CA ASN A 495 -13.83 -4.09 7.92
C ASN A 495 -15.20 -3.94 8.58
N VAL A 496 -15.50 -4.78 9.57
CA VAL A 496 -16.71 -4.71 10.41
C VAL A 496 -16.32 -4.59 11.89
N SER A 497 -15.12 -4.07 12.14
CA SER A 497 -14.59 -3.95 13.49
C SER A 497 -15.50 -3.10 14.36
N TYR A 498 -15.76 -3.57 15.58
CA TYR A 498 -16.62 -2.97 16.60
C TYR A 498 -18.09 -2.85 16.19
N CYS A 499 -18.55 -3.67 15.25
CA CYS A 499 -19.97 -3.94 15.05
C CYS A 499 -20.38 -5.07 16.00
N ASN A 500 -21.15 -4.73 17.03
CA ASN A 500 -21.40 -5.64 18.16
C ASN A 500 -22.34 -6.80 17.81
N ASP A 501 -23.23 -6.60 16.84
CA ASP A 501 -24.28 -7.55 16.43
C ASP A 501 -23.87 -8.44 15.24
N ILE A 502 -22.57 -8.51 14.95
CA ILE A 502 -22.00 -9.41 13.94
C ILE A 502 -21.69 -10.76 14.59
N THR A 503 -22.20 -11.84 13.99
CA THR A 503 -22.10 -13.21 14.49
C THR A 503 -21.39 -14.14 13.48
N ASP A 504 -21.27 -15.42 13.82
CA ASP A 504 -20.74 -16.43 12.90
C ASP A 504 -21.53 -16.52 11.58
N ALA A 505 -22.86 -16.26 11.60
CA ALA A 505 -23.68 -16.24 10.39
C ALA A 505 -23.22 -15.18 9.37
N SER A 506 -22.72 -14.04 9.86
CA SER A 506 -22.13 -12.99 9.04
C SER A 506 -20.86 -13.48 8.35
N LEU A 507 -19.96 -14.15 9.10
CA LEU A 507 -18.73 -14.71 8.54
C LEU A 507 -18.98 -15.87 7.57
N ILE A 508 -19.96 -16.73 7.86
CA ILE A 508 -20.41 -17.78 6.93
C ILE A 508 -20.92 -17.16 5.63
N SER A 509 -21.64 -16.04 5.70
CA SER A 509 -22.06 -15.32 4.51
C SER A 509 -20.87 -14.74 3.73
N LEU A 510 -19.95 -14.05 4.42
CA LEU A 510 -18.72 -13.51 3.83
C LEU A 510 -17.80 -14.59 3.24
N SER A 511 -17.86 -15.83 3.74
CA SER A 511 -17.07 -16.95 3.20
C SER A 511 -17.38 -17.24 1.72
N LYS A 512 -18.52 -16.76 1.20
CA LYS A 512 -18.89 -16.82 -0.21
C LYS A 512 -18.04 -15.88 -1.09
N CYS A 513 -17.45 -14.83 -0.51
CA CYS A 513 -16.53 -13.90 -1.17
C CYS A 513 -15.11 -14.53 -1.24
N LYS A 514 -14.89 -15.38 -2.23
CA LYS A 514 -13.65 -16.18 -2.36
C LYS A 514 -12.38 -15.35 -2.58
N ARG A 515 -12.53 -14.10 -3.02
CA ARG A 515 -11.43 -13.14 -3.27
C ARG A 515 -11.02 -12.37 -2.01
N LEU A 516 -11.62 -12.66 -0.85
CA LEU A 516 -11.30 -11.97 0.40
C LEU A 516 -9.82 -12.14 0.79
N LYS A 517 -9.11 -11.01 0.86
CA LYS A 517 -7.68 -10.89 1.20
C LYS A 517 -7.47 -10.27 2.57
N THR A 518 -8.37 -9.39 3.01
CA THR A 518 -8.29 -8.68 4.28
C THR A 518 -9.62 -8.76 5.02
N LEU A 519 -9.58 -9.27 6.24
CA LEU A 519 -10.73 -9.29 7.14
C LEU A 519 -10.36 -8.65 8.48
N GLU A 520 -11.06 -7.58 8.85
CA GLU A 520 -10.91 -6.89 10.13
C GLU A 520 -12.23 -6.97 10.91
N ILE A 521 -12.23 -7.73 12.00
CA ILE A 521 -13.40 -7.98 12.88
C ILE A 521 -13.09 -7.63 14.34
N ARG A 522 -12.21 -6.65 14.55
CA ARG A 522 -11.72 -6.31 15.88
C ARG A 522 -12.88 -5.91 16.78
N GLY A 523 -12.99 -6.53 17.95
CA GLY A 523 -14.01 -6.19 18.94
C GLY A 523 -15.43 -6.61 18.55
N CYS A 524 -15.60 -7.65 17.73
CA CYS A 524 -16.88 -8.32 17.51
C CYS A 524 -17.02 -9.48 18.52
N PRO A 525 -17.79 -9.34 19.62
CA PRO A 525 -17.80 -10.31 20.71
C PRO A 525 -18.59 -11.59 20.40
N LEU A 526 -19.55 -11.53 19.47
CA LEU A 526 -20.42 -12.67 19.14
C LEU A 526 -19.83 -13.60 18.06
N ILE A 527 -18.64 -13.29 17.55
CA ILE A 527 -17.91 -14.15 16.61
C ILE A 527 -17.13 -15.20 17.39
N THR A 528 -17.25 -16.45 16.97
CA THR A 528 -16.55 -17.59 17.57
C THR A 528 -15.61 -18.25 16.55
N SER A 529 -14.90 -19.30 17.00
CA SER A 529 -14.08 -20.14 16.14
C SER A 529 -14.86 -20.77 14.96
N LEU A 530 -16.19 -20.92 15.06
CA LEU A 530 -17.03 -21.47 13.98
C LEU A 530 -17.04 -20.55 12.75
N GLY A 531 -17.34 -19.27 12.93
CA GLY A 531 -17.37 -18.30 11.83
C GLY A 531 -15.99 -18.13 11.19
N LEU A 532 -14.94 -18.13 12.02
CA LEU A 532 -13.56 -18.06 11.52
C LEU A 532 -13.17 -19.29 10.69
N ALA A 533 -13.60 -20.48 11.09
CA ALA A 533 -13.37 -21.71 10.33
C ALA A 533 -14.00 -21.64 8.93
N ALA A 534 -15.21 -21.08 8.79
CA ALA A 534 -15.87 -20.90 7.50
C ALA A 534 -15.05 -19.99 6.56
N ILE A 535 -14.54 -18.87 7.08
CA ILE A 535 -13.63 -17.98 6.34
C ILE A 535 -12.37 -18.73 5.92
N ALA A 536 -11.73 -19.48 6.83
CA ALA A 536 -10.51 -20.21 6.52
C ALA A 536 -10.69 -21.19 5.34
N VAL A 537 -11.77 -21.97 5.36
CA VAL A 537 -12.05 -23.02 4.36
C VAL A 537 -12.25 -22.44 2.95
N HIS A 538 -12.99 -21.34 2.84
CA HIS A 538 -13.46 -20.80 1.56
C HIS A 538 -12.65 -19.60 1.05
N CYS A 539 -12.13 -18.75 1.92
CA CYS A 539 -11.35 -17.55 1.57
C CYS A 539 -9.84 -17.85 1.57
N ARG A 540 -9.39 -18.68 0.63
CA ARG A 540 -7.98 -19.13 0.56
C ARG A 540 -6.99 -18.03 0.13
N GLN A 541 -7.49 -16.87 -0.28
CA GLN A 541 -6.69 -15.68 -0.59
C GLN A 541 -6.41 -14.80 0.64
N LEU A 542 -6.92 -15.17 1.82
CA LEU A 542 -6.77 -14.39 3.04
C LEU A 542 -5.28 -14.17 3.35
N SER A 543 -4.91 -12.89 3.45
CA SER A 543 -3.52 -12.43 3.62
C SER A 543 -3.35 -11.64 4.92
N LYS A 544 -4.39 -10.92 5.36
CA LYS A 544 -4.41 -10.13 6.59
C LYS A 544 -5.69 -10.44 7.37
N LEU A 545 -5.53 -10.75 8.64
CA LEU A 545 -6.61 -11.04 9.56
C LEU A 545 -6.40 -10.30 10.89
N ASP A 546 -7.34 -9.43 11.27
CA ASP A 546 -7.36 -8.81 12.59
C ASP A 546 -8.60 -9.27 13.38
N ILE A 547 -8.36 -10.14 14.37
CA ILE A 547 -9.37 -10.67 15.29
C ILE A 547 -9.18 -10.15 16.73
N LYS A 548 -8.51 -9.00 16.88
CA LYS A 548 -8.24 -8.43 18.18
C LYS A 548 -9.54 -8.25 18.97
N LYS A 549 -9.57 -8.61 20.25
CA LYS A 549 -10.75 -8.51 21.15
C LYS A 549 -11.94 -9.41 20.73
N CYS A 550 -11.75 -10.42 19.89
CA CYS A 550 -12.73 -11.49 19.70
C CYS A 550 -12.48 -12.59 20.74
N CYS A 551 -13.00 -12.39 21.96
CA CYS A 551 -12.71 -13.27 23.10
C CYS A 551 -13.22 -14.70 22.96
N ASN A 552 -14.21 -14.95 22.10
CA ASN A 552 -14.78 -16.28 21.84
C ASN A 552 -14.08 -17.05 20.70
N ILE A 553 -12.96 -16.53 20.20
CA ILE A 553 -12.09 -17.24 19.26
C ILE A 553 -10.94 -17.89 20.05
N ASP A 554 -10.80 -19.20 19.88
CA ASP A 554 -9.84 -20.06 20.55
C ASP A 554 -9.04 -20.90 19.55
N ASP A 555 -8.35 -21.94 20.04
CA ASP A 555 -7.51 -22.82 19.23
C ASP A 555 -8.28 -23.54 18.11
N ALA A 556 -9.58 -23.81 18.31
CA ALA A 556 -10.41 -24.47 17.30
C ALA A 556 -10.55 -23.63 16.02
N GLY A 557 -10.44 -22.31 16.12
CA GLY A 557 -10.42 -21.40 14.98
C GLY A 557 -9.05 -21.35 14.28
N MET A 558 -7.97 -21.58 15.03
CA MET A 558 -6.61 -21.53 14.48
C MET A 558 -6.27 -22.75 13.63
N ILE A 559 -6.81 -23.93 13.96
CA ILE A 559 -6.52 -25.18 13.23
C ILE A 559 -7.00 -25.10 11.75
N PRO A 560 -8.24 -24.70 11.43
CA PRO A 560 -8.66 -24.49 10.04
C PRO A 560 -7.87 -23.38 9.33
N LEU A 561 -7.57 -22.28 10.02
CA LEU A 561 -6.72 -21.22 9.46
C LEU A 561 -5.34 -21.76 9.06
N ALA A 562 -4.70 -22.50 9.96
CA ALA A 562 -3.42 -23.15 9.75
C ALA A 562 -3.44 -24.09 8.53
N HIS A 563 -4.54 -24.82 8.31
CA HIS A 563 -4.66 -25.75 7.21
C HIS A 563 -4.97 -25.08 5.87
N PHE A 564 -5.98 -24.19 5.82
CA PHE A 564 -6.53 -23.67 4.57
C PHE A 564 -5.97 -22.30 4.16
N SER A 565 -5.54 -21.45 5.10
CA SER A 565 -5.12 -20.07 4.84
C SER A 565 -3.61 -19.94 4.62
N GLN A 566 -3.06 -20.72 3.68
CA GLN A 566 -1.62 -20.76 3.37
C GLN A 566 -1.04 -19.45 2.81
N ASN A 567 -1.90 -18.48 2.45
CA ASN A 567 -1.52 -17.14 2.01
C ASN A 567 -1.51 -16.11 3.15
N LEU A 568 -1.85 -16.51 4.38
CA LEU A 568 -1.93 -15.59 5.51
C LEU A 568 -0.53 -15.08 5.86
N ARG A 569 -0.36 -13.75 5.80
CA ARG A 569 0.91 -13.07 6.06
C ARG A 569 0.89 -12.33 7.39
N GLN A 570 -0.27 -11.83 7.79
CA GLN A 570 -0.41 -10.99 8.97
C GLN A 570 -1.61 -11.42 9.80
N ILE A 571 -1.38 -11.65 11.10
CA ILE A 571 -2.44 -11.96 12.05
C ILE A 571 -2.29 -11.16 13.34
N ASN A 572 -3.40 -10.64 13.85
CA ASN A 572 -3.49 -10.02 15.16
C ASN A 572 -4.46 -10.82 16.04
N LEU A 573 -3.89 -11.49 17.05
CA LEU A 573 -4.59 -12.40 17.97
C LEU A 573 -4.89 -11.75 19.32
N SER A 574 -4.57 -10.46 19.50
CA SER A 574 -4.59 -9.83 20.82
C SER A 574 -5.96 -9.92 21.48
N TYR A 575 -6.03 -10.26 22.77
CA TYR A 575 -7.30 -10.40 23.51
C TYR A 575 -8.26 -11.48 22.98
N THR A 576 -7.73 -12.55 22.39
CA THR A 576 -8.49 -13.77 22.08
C THR A 576 -8.26 -14.84 23.17
N SER A 577 -8.94 -15.97 23.05
CA SER A 577 -8.76 -17.15 23.92
C SER A 577 -7.81 -18.19 23.32
N VAL A 578 -7.01 -17.81 22.31
CA VAL A 578 -5.98 -18.66 21.72
C VAL A 578 -4.88 -18.98 22.75
N THR A 579 -4.52 -20.25 22.84
CA THR A 579 -3.47 -20.78 23.71
C THR A 579 -2.23 -21.16 22.92
N ASP A 580 -1.27 -21.81 23.58
CA ASP A 580 -0.09 -22.38 22.95
C ASP A 580 -0.44 -23.32 21.78
N VAL A 581 -1.50 -24.13 21.90
CA VAL A 581 -1.89 -25.13 20.89
C VAL A 581 -2.27 -24.44 19.57
N GLY A 582 -3.16 -23.44 19.63
CA GLY A 582 -3.56 -22.69 18.46
C GLY A 582 -2.40 -21.91 17.88
N LEU A 583 -1.54 -21.32 18.72
CA LEU A 583 -0.38 -20.58 18.25
C LEU A 583 0.64 -21.48 17.52
N LEU A 584 0.92 -22.67 18.04
CA LEU A 584 1.79 -23.65 17.37
C LEU A 584 1.17 -24.14 16.05
N SER A 585 -0.16 -24.29 15.96
CA SER A 585 -0.81 -24.73 14.72
C SER A 585 -0.52 -23.77 13.54
N LEU A 586 -0.47 -22.46 13.82
CA LEU A 586 -0.17 -21.42 12.83
C LEU A 586 1.25 -21.51 12.25
N ALA A 587 2.17 -22.25 12.89
CA ALA A 587 3.52 -22.45 12.37
C ALA A 587 3.55 -23.20 11.01
N SER A 588 2.49 -23.95 10.69
CA SER A 588 2.33 -24.60 9.39
C SER A 588 2.14 -23.59 8.24
N ILE A 589 1.73 -22.35 8.54
CA ILE A 589 1.57 -21.28 7.56
C ILE A 589 2.95 -20.73 7.20
N SER A 590 3.57 -21.34 6.19
CA SER A 590 4.93 -20.98 5.74
C SER A 590 5.11 -19.52 5.30
N CYS A 591 4.01 -18.84 4.94
CA CYS A 591 4.01 -17.44 4.51
C CYS A 591 3.78 -16.42 5.63
N LEU A 592 3.60 -16.87 6.88
CA LEU A 592 3.26 -15.98 7.99
C LEU A 592 4.47 -15.11 8.39
N GLN A 593 4.31 -13.79 8.26
CA GLN A 593 5.39 -12.81 8.40
C GLN A 593 5.24 -11.89 9.61
N SER A 594 4.00 -11.54 9.96
CA SER A 594 3.72 -10.60 11.04
C SER A 594 2.69 -11.16 12.01
N MET A 595 3.06 -11.19 13.28
CA MET A 595 2.16 -11.63 14.35
C MET A 595 2.08 -10.58 15.45
N THR A 596 0.86 -10.22 15.87
CA THR A 596 0.63 -9.37 17.05
C THR A 596 -0.08 -10.17 18.13
N ILE A 597 0.61 -10.34 19.26
CA ILE A 597 0.14 -11.09 20.43
C ILE A 597 0.25 -10.18 21.65
N LEU A 598 -0.88 -9.61 22.05
CA LEU A 598 -0.98 -8.85 23.29
C LEU A 598 -2.11 -9.43 24.13
N HIS A 599 -1.84 -9.72 25.41
CA HIS A 599 -2.85 -10.14 26.38
C HIS A 599 -3.66 -11.38 25.93
N LEU A 600 -2.98 -12.51 25.71
CA LEU A 600 -3.63 -13.83 25.56
C LEU A 600 -3.70 -14.51 26.93
N LYS A 601 -4.90 -14.95 27.34
CA LYS A 601 -5.12 -15.52 28.68
C LYS A 601 -4.48 -16.90 28.88
N GLY A 602 -4.28 -17.68 27.82
CA GLY A 602 -3.83 -19.07 27.88
C GLY A 602 -2.41 -19.31 27.36
N LEU A 603 -1.59 -18.28 27.23
CA LEU A 603 -0.26 -18.40 26.62
C LEU A 603 0.83 -18.59 27.67
N THR A 604 1.57 -19.69 27.59
CA THR A 604 2.75 -19.91 28.45
C THR A 604 4.01 -19.37 27.79
N PRO A 605 5.04 -18.98 28.57
CA PRO A 605 6.33 -18.56 27.98
C PRO A 605 6.96 -19.64 27.11
N SER A 606 6.87 -20.91 27.53
CA SER A 606 7.42 -22.05 26.79
C SER A 606 6.67 -22.29 25.48
N GLY A 607 5.33 -22.23 25.49
CA GLY A 607 4.52 -22.40 24.29
C GLY A 607 4.70 -21.25 23.30
N LEU A 608 4.79 -20.01 23.78
CA LEU A 608 5.16 -18.87 22.95
C LEU A 608 6.54 -19.05 22.32
N ALA A 609 7.55 -19.46 23.10
CA ALA A 609 8.90 -19.72 22.57
C ALA A 609 8.89 -20.78 21.46
N ALA A 610 8.19 -21.89 21.69
CA ALA A 610 8.04 -22.97 20.72
C ALA A 610 7.36 -22.49 19.42
N ALA A 611 6.26 -21.75 19.53
CA ALA A 611 5.56 -21.24 18.37
C ALA A 611 6.41 -20.23 17.56
N LEU A 612 7.14 -19.34 18.24
CA LEU A 612 8.03 -18.38 17.56
C LEU A 612 9.17 -19.08 16.82
N LEU A 613 9.74 -20.15 17.37
CA LEU A 613 10.77 -20.94 16.70
C LEU A 613 10.21 -21.70 15.48
N ALA A 614 9.02 -22.27 15.63
CA ALA A 614 8.37 -23.06 14.60
C ALA A 614 7.89 -22.19 13.42
N CYS A 615 7.45 -20.95 13.68
CA CYS A 615 7.02 -20.01 12.65
C CYS A 615 8.22 -19.43 11.86
N GLY A 616 8.72 -20.20 10.90
CA GLY A 616 9.98 -19.88 10.24
C GLY A 616 9.98 -18.67 9.30
N GLY A 617 8.81 -18.13 8.96
CA GLY A 617 8.64 -16.99 8.05
C GLY A 617 8.54 -15.62 8.75
N LEU A 618 8.59 -15.57 10.09
CA LEU A 618 8.35 -14.34 10.83
C LEU A 618 9.43 -13.29 10.56
N THR A 619 8.99 -12.12 10.11
CA THR A 619 9.83 -10.91 9.94
C THR A 619 9.52 -9.86 11.00
N LYS A 620 8.35 -9.94 11.66
CA LYS A 620 7.91 -8.98 12.66
C LYS A 620 7.02 -9.65 13.71
N VAL A 621 7.35 -9.48 14.98
CA VAL A 621 6.52 -9.95 16.08
C VAL A 621 6.29 -8.81 17.05
N LYS A 622 5.03 -8.57 17.42
CA LYS A 622 4.65 -7.56 18.40
C LYS A 622 4.11 -8.25 19.64
N LEU A 623 4.83 -8.12 20.76
CA LEU A 623 4.56 -8.79 22.02
C LEU A 623 4.37 -7.81 23.17
N GLN A 624 3.72 -8.28 24.24
CA GLN A 624 3.70 -7.59 25.52
C GLN A 624 5.10 -7.60 26.13
N ALA A 625 5.54 -6.46 26.67
CA ALA A 625 6.93 -6.33 27.15
C ALA A 625 7.28 -7.22 28.35
N SER A 626 6.28 -7.72 29.09
CA SER A 626 6.50 -8.70 30.16
C SER A 626 7.23 -9.95 29.65
N PHE A 627 6.96 -10.38 28.40
CA PHE A 627 7.65 -11.53 27.80
C PHE A 627 9.14 -11.31 27.56
N LYS A 628 9.63 -10.05 27.53
CA LYS A 628 11.05 -9.76 27.36
C LYS A 628 11.90 -10.30 28.52
N VAL A 629 11.33 -10.37 29.73
CA VAL A 629 12.02 -10.86 30.92
C VAL A 629 11.87 -12.37 31.08
N VAL A 630 10.80 -12.96 30.55
CA VAL A 630 10.45 -14.37 30.77
C VAL A 630 11.00 -15.29 29.68
N LEU A 631 11.13 -14.79 28.45
CA LEU A 631 11.71 -15.56 27.34
C LEU A 631 13.25 -15.48 27.35
N PRO A 632 13.94 -16.56 26.97
CA PRO A 632 15.40 -16.62 27.03
C PRO A 632 16.04 -15.73 25.96
N GLN A 633 17.09 -14.97 26.33
CA GLN A 633 17.81 -14.08 25.41
C GLN A 633 18.31 -14.77 24.12
N PRO A 634 18.83 -16.02 24.14
CA PRO A 634 19.23 -16.74 22.92
C PRO A 634 18.10 -16.95 21.90
N LEU A 635 16.83 -17.02 22.34
CA LEU A 635 15.68 -17.11 21.43
C LEU A 635 15.55 -15.84 20.60
N PHE A 636 15.68 -14.68 21.24
CA PHE A 636 15.63 -13.39 20.56
C PHE A 636 16.79 -13.24 19.60
N GLU A 637 18.00 -13.55 20.04
CA GLU A 637 19.20 -13.53 19.19
C GLU A 637 19.03 -14.43 17.97
N HIS A 638 18.49 -15.64 18.15
CA HIS A 638 18.21 -16.56 17.03
C HIS A 638 17.19 -15.98 16.03
N LEU A 639 16.07 -15.45 16.52
CA LEU A 639 15.00 -14.91 15.68
C LEU A 639 15.41 -13.58 15.01
N GLU A 640 16.12 -12.71 15.72
CA GLU A 640 16.69 -11.48 15.18
C GLU A 640 17.80 -11.77 14.16
N ALA A 641 18.62 -12.82 14.38
CA ALA A 641 19.58 -13.30 13.41
C ALA A 641 18.91 -13.86 12.15
N ARG A 642 17.68 -14.38 12.25
CA ARG A 642 16.83 -14.72 11.10
C ARG A 642 16.12 -13.51 10.48
N GLY A 643 16.30 -12.32 11.04
CA GLY A 643 15.78 -11.06 10.55
C GLY A 643 14.38 -10.70 11.07
N CYS A 644 13.90 -11.35 12.12
CA CYS A 644 12.66 -10.98 12.79
C CYS A 644 12.85 -9.74 13.68
N LEU A 645 11.96 -8.76 13.57
CA LEU A 645 11.96 -7.55 14.40
C LEU A 645 10.92 -7.63 15.52
N PHE A 646 11.37 -7.52 16.77
CA PHE A 646 10.49 -7.47 17.94
C PHE A 646 10.00 -6.05 18.24
N HIS A 647 8.69 -5.92 18.46
CA HIS A 647 8.06 -4.69 18.91
C HIS A 647 7.39 -4.92 20.27
N TRP A 648 8.00 -4.39 21.31
CA TRP A 648 7.51 -4.50 22.68
C TRP A 648 6.45 -3.45 22.98
N ARG A 649 5.38 -3.82 23.68
CA ARG A 649 4.32 -2.89 24.10
C ARG A 649 4.01 -3.02 25.59
N ASN A 650 3.88 -1.87 26.26
CA ASN A 650 3.54 -1.73 27.67
C ASN A 650 2.08 -1.31 27.90
N LYS A 651 1.23 -1.25 26.86
CA LYS A 651 -0.12 -0.70 27.01
C LYS A 651 -0.97 -1.58 27.94
N VAL A 652 -1.34 -1.01 29.08
CA VAL A 652 -2.40 -1.48 29.97
C VAL A 652 -3.74 -1.38 29.22
N LEU A 653 -4.69 -2.24 29.59
CA LEU A 653 -6.04 -2.28 29.03
C LEU A 653 -6.71 -0.90 29.16
N GLN A 654 -6.84 -0.15 28.07
CA GLN A 654 -7.77 0.97 28.04
C GLN A 654 -9.15 0.40 27.67
N ALA A 655 -10.12 0.55 28.57
CA ALA A 655 -11.53 0.45 28.21
C ALA A 655 -11.77 1.53 27.14
N GLU A 656 -12.08 1.11 25.92
CA GLU A 656 -12.44 2.05 24.87
C GLU A 656 -13.89 2.46 25.13
N LEU A 657 -14.11 3.77 25.25
CA LEU A 657 -15.40 4.39 25.55
C LEU A 657 -16.45 4.08 24.47
N ASP A 658 -17.72 4.14 24.89
CA ASP A 658 -18.93 4.00 24.06
C ASP A 658 -18.82 4.90 22.80
N PRO A 659 -19.14 4.38 21.59
CA PRO A 659 -19.24 5.18 20.37
C PRO A 659 -20.00 6.51 20.52
N LYS A 660 -21.07 6.55 21.32
CA LYS A 660 -21.86 7.77 21.57
C LYS A 660 -21.08 8.83 22.35
N CYS A 661 -20.12 8.42 23.18
CA CYS A 661 -19.26 9.34 23.93
C CYS A 661 -18.11 9.93 23.10
N TRP A 662 -17.81 9.37 21.92
CA TRP A 662 -16.71 9.84 21.08
C TRP A 662 -16.97 11.21 20.44
N LYS A 663 -18.23 11.47 20.03
CA LYS A 663 -18.62 12.79 19.48
C LYS A 663 -18.50 13.91 20.51
N LEU A 664 -18.89 13.64 21.76
CA LEU A 664 -18.86 14.62 22.85
C LEU A 664 -17.42 15.02 23.26
N LEU A 665 -16.45 14.10 23.20
CA LEU A 665 -15.06 14.38 23.57
C LEU A 665 -14.25 15.11 22.49
N LEU A 666 -14.66 15.06 21.22
CA LEU A 666 -14.02 15.85 20.16
C LEU A 666 -14.39 17.33 20.20
N GLU A 667 -15.54 17.66 20.80
CA GLU A 667 -15.96 19.04 21.05
C GLU A 667 -15.19 19.65 22.23
N ASP A 668 -14.90 18.88 23.28
CA ASP A 668 -14.18 19.37 24.46
C ASP A 668 -12.64 19.50 24.29
N VAL A 669 -12.04 18.84 23.30
CA VAL A 669 -10.56 18.84 23.09
C VAL A 669 -10.10 19.85 22.04
N MET A 670 -11.01 20.60 21.40
CA MET A 670 -10.65 21.59 20.35
C MET A 670 -11.32 22.96 20.50
N HIS A 671 -11.60 23.39 21.74
CA HIS A 671 -11.82 24.81 22.02
C HIS A 671 -10.50 25.56 22.19
#